data_AF-A0AAV0U726-F1
#
_entry.id   AF-A0AAV0U726-F1
#
_cell.length_a   1.000
_cell.length_b   1.000
_cell.length_c   1.000
_cell.angle_alpha   90.00
_cell.angle_beta   90.00
_cell.angle_gamma   90.00
#
_symmetry.space_group_name_H-M   'P 1'
#
loop_
_entity.id
_entity.type
_entity.pdbx_description
1 polymer ?
#
loop_
_entity_poly.entity_id
_entity_poly.type
_entity_poly.pdbx_seq_one_letter_code
_entity_poly.pdbx_strand_id
1 'polypeptide(L)'
;MIATHSSKCYVPDETYVWLPAQILREIPSQDPKKPEKTLVLRVYPPSGDCDAAGAPEERVLDFNDRKVQALLKTMQLESLLPYQNEHLGPQGIEDMTALNYLHEAAILYNVKTRFLQQLPYTYTGDICIAVNPYQWLPELYSEATQLQYLMKPREELPPHVYATSMASYKDMKVHAVNQSILVSGESGAGKTETTKVLMNHLASIAGGLNDYTIKKIIEVNPLLESFGNAKTVRNDNSSRFGKFTQLQFDNDGTLVGARCRTYLLEKTRVISHEKAERNYHIFYQLLSASDSKARWCLDDANECYAYTGAHETSTTEGMSDARHFERTKTALGLIGVSETQQECLFEVLAGIVHLGQLKIRSKNGNEESEIVPNDSGAKNATQLLGISTTDLEKALCSRQIAVAGDTVTAFLKKDQAEECAGALSKAIYSNVFDWLVETINTSLENDTKMRYHVGILDIFGFEHFKHNSFEQFCINYANEKLQQKFTQDVFKTVQLEYEAEGIVWSHIDFADNQDVISVIEDRLGIISLLNDEVMRPKGNDESLVSKLSTIHKDEQDVIEFPRTSRTQFTINHYAGAVTLRFLRKLRAIVKLQSVARCVIMMNRYQSFKAAVITLQAQWRGYKGRHIALKAKKNRSAITIQKYARRFVKREQFKGERKGAVKIQAFLRMKYERPKYLKALQEKKQQDDMEHQLNKLQERLHDEQRRNADLKKDGMSLSSSESPLYANTNDARSRGQSTAHMWMADADGIISQLNEKAGRLRKENEEQRASNVQLKREIEKLKFDQTVLTANFQVKMRGFRDTIREKDKKLEAVERECVKFREMIGSDPALSSRKSIQKDRRSVFRKLGSKKESDDIGDENSDTNRPSTVMQATLTQKSAETAQFLRQSARRITSWRKNSGDDSDGENRHSGSDMTDMGGRASLLQEVGAAGAGAMESLKSRLTAVKDKYYGEEELSARSRASDRLSSASESCNLDALPLPPGWKARLSRSKGNVYYCNPTLSITQWDHPSIDASRAKKQGAAAAQRAKRGSTLLRGSAGGLPTMEGHI
;
A
#
# COMPACT_ATOMS: atom_id res chain seq x y z
N MET A 1 -28.82 52.00 30.78
CA MET A 1 -28.71 53.47 30.59
C MET A 1 -30.10 54.05 30.36
N ILE A 2 -30.31 55.35 30.54
CA ILE A 2 -31.60 56.00 30.21
C ILE A 2 -31.67 56.18 28.69
N ALA A 3 -32.76 55.74 28.06
CA ALA A 3 -32.97 55.96 26.63
C ALA A 3 -33.21 57.46 26.37
N THR A 4 -32.22 58.14 25.81
CA THR A 4 -32.34 59.56 25.45
C THR A 4 -33.35 59.74 24.31
N HIS A 5 -34.18 60.79 24.38
CA HIS A 5 -35.01 61.19 23.24
C HIS A 5 -34.14 61.33 21.97
N SER A 6 -34.68 60.92 20.83
CA SER A 6 -34.00 60.85 19.52
C SER A 6 -32.93 59.75 19.36
N SER A 7 -32.77 58.82 20.31
CA SER A 7 -31.89 57.65 20.14
C SER A 7 -32.32 56.77 18.96
N LYS A 8 -31.35 56.23 18.21
CA LYS A 8 -31.58 55.31 17.09
C LYS A 8 -31.50 53.85 17.55
N CYS A 9 -32.46 53.03 17.12
CA CYS A 9 -32.57 51.61 17.46
C CYS A 9 -33.03 50.80 16.25
N TYR A 10 -33.07 49.47 16.38
CA TYR A 10 -33.74 48.58 15.44
C TYR A 10 -35.07 48.11 16.04
N VAL A 11 -36.09 47.99 15.19
CA VAL A 11 -37.35 47.32 15.53
C VAL A 11 -37.45 46.03 14.73
N PRO A 12 -38.02 44.95 15.28
CA PRO A 12 -38.30 43.75 14.51
C PRO A 12 -39.32 43.97 13.39
N ASP A 13 -39.21 43.16 12.33
CA ASP A 13 -40.12 43.16 11.19
C ASP A 13 -40.26 41.75 10.56
N GLU A 14 -41.44 41.42 10.06
CA GLU A 14 -41.74 40.09 9.50
C GLU A 14 -41.11 39.84 8.11
N THR A 15 -40.76 40.91 7.37
CA THR A 15 -40.18 40.81 6.01
C THR A 15 -38.68 41.04 6.01
N TYR A 16 -38.21 42.06 6.75
CA TYR A 16 -36.80 42.49 6.73
C TYR A 16 -35.98 42.03 7.95
N VAL A 17 -36.60 41.26 8.87
CA VAL A 17 -36.12 40.85 10.20
C VAL A 17 -35.94 42.04 11.15
N TRP A 18 -35.22 43.08 10.72
CA TRP A 18 -35.00 44.32 11.47
C TRP A 18 -35.18 45.53 10.56
N LEU A 19 -35.91 46.55 11.03
CA LEU A 19 -36.00 47.87 10.41
C LEU A 19 -35.31 48.93 11.29
N PRO A 20 -34.67 49.96 10.69
CA PRO A 20 -34.08 51.04 11.46
C PRO A 20 -35.17 51.98 11.96
N ALA A 21 -35.10 52.36 13.24
CA ALA A 21 -36.06 53.24 13.89
C ALA A 21 -35.38 54.30 14.78
N GLN A 22 -36.14 55.33 15.16
CA GLN A 22 -35.73 56.36 16.09
C GLN A 22 -36.78 56.55 17.20
N ILE A 23 -36.34 56.57 18.46
CA ILE A 23 -37.20 56.78 19.62
C ILE A 23 -37.60 58.26 19.69
N LEU A 24 -38.88 58.56 19.43
CA LEU A 24 -39.42 59.92 19.52
C LEU A 24 -39.73 60.29 20.97
N ARG A 25 -40.48 59.41 21.66
CA ARG A 25 -40.86 59.57 23.06
C ARG A 25 -41.13 58.23 23.73
N GLU A 26 -40.78 58.16 25.01
CA GLU A 26 -41.21 57.11 25.91
C GLU A 26 -42.51 57.55 26.62
N ILE A 27 -43.46 56.64 26.75
CA ILE A 27 -44.66 56.78 27.56
C ILE A 27 -44.52 55.81 28.75
N PRO A 28 -44.35 56.30 29.98
CA PRO A 28 -44.29 55.44 31.16
C PRO A 28 -45.68 54.85 31.45
N SER A 29 -45.73 53.58 31.83
CA SER A 29 -46.98 52.93 32.22
C SER A 29 -47.56 53.54 33.49
N GLN A 30 -48.89 53.66 33.54
CA GLN A 30 -49.64 54.15 34.69
C GLN A 30 -50.23 53.01 35.56
N ASP A 31 -50.09 51.75 35.13
CA ASP A 31 -50.56 50.57 35.89
C ASP A 31 -49.38 49.92 36.65
N PRO A 32 -49.37 49.94 37.99
CA PRO A 32 -48.29 49.33 38.78
C PRO A 32 -48.20 47.79 38.66
N LYS A 33 -49.16 47.13 37.97
CA LYS A 33 -49.08 45.70 37.60
C LYS A 33 -48.44 45.45 36.23
N LYS A 34 -48.15 46.52 35.48
CA LYS A 34 -47.57 46.53 34.14
C LYS A 34 -46.42 47.55 34.08
N PRO A 35 -45.25 47.24 34.65
CA PRO A 35 -44.16 48.22 34.79
C PRO A 35 -43.42 48.53 33.48
N GLU A 36 -43.66 47.77 32.41
CA GLU A 36 -42.94 47.96 31.15
C GLU A 36 -43.44 49.19 30.38
N LYS A 37 -42.55 49.83 29.62
CA LYS A 37 -42.78 51.11 28.94
C LYS A 37 -43.52 50.92 27.61
N THR A 38 -44.11 52.00 27.10
CA THR A 38 -44.56 52.06 25.69
C THR A 38 -43.70 53.06 24.94
N LEU A 39 -43.11 52.68 23.81
CA LEU A 39 -42.31 53.58 22.97
C LEU A 39 -43.10 54.04 21.74
N VAL A 40 -42.94 55.32 21.38
CA VAL A 40 -43.38 55.84 20.07
C VAL A 40 -42.14 56.02 19.20
N LEU A 41 -42.11 55.28 18.10
CA LEU A 41 -40.93 55.07 17.27
C LEU A 41 -41.20 55.55 15.85
N ARG A 42 -40.29 56.33 15.27
CA ARG A 42 -40.28 56.56 13.82
C ARG A 42 -39.52 55.43 13.15
N VAL A 43 -40.20 54.58 12.40
CA VAL A 43 -39.61 53.49 11.64
C VAL A 43 -39.32 53.99 10.23
N TYR A 44 -38.11 53.74 9.75
CA TYR A 44 -37.68 54.10 8.40
C TYR A 44 -37.83 52.88 7.47
N PRO A 45 -38.27 53.07 6.21
CA PRO A 45 -38.27 51.99 5.23
C PRO A 45 -36.82 51.51 4.95
N PRO A 46 -36.65 50.26 4.49
CA PRO A 46 -35.33 49.71 4.21
C PRO A 46 -34.71 50.42 2.99
N SER A 47 -33.65 51.19 3.23
CA SER A 47 -32.87 51.83 2.17
C SER A 47 -32.26 50.80 1.22
N GLY A 48 -32.71 50.78 -0.03
CA GLY A 48 -32.17 49.93 -1.11
C GLY A 48 -33.22 49.40 -2.09
N ASP A 49 -34.45 49.17 -1.64
CA ASP A 49 -35.54 48.69 -2.51
C ASP A 49 -36.17 49.84 -3.30
N CYS A 50 -36.17 49.75 -4.63
CA CYS A 50 -36.75 50.77 -5.51
C CYS A 50 -38.28 50.90 -5.36
N ASP A 51 -38.94 49.82 -4.94
CA ASP A 51 -40.40 49.76 -4.76
C ASP A 51 -40.83 50.18 -3.34
N ALA A 52 -39.90 50.30 -2.40
CA ALA A 52 -40.16 50.59 -0.98
C ALA A 52 -40.05 52.08 -0.61
N ALA A 53 -40.36 52.98 -1.56
CA ALA A 53 -40.31 54.44 -1.39
C ALA A 53 -41.45 55.02 -0.51
N GLY A 54 -41.75 54.36 0.61
CA GLY A 54 -42.73 54.80 1.60
C GLY A 54 -42.23 55.98 2.44
N ALA A 55 -43.17 56.74 3.02
CA ALA A 55 -42.85 57.68 4.08
C ALA A 55 -42.50 56.92 5.38
N PRO A 56 -41.61 57.46 6.25
CA PRO A 56 -41.33 56.83 7.54
C PRO A 56 -42.58 56.83 8.44
N GLU A 57 -42.90 55.66 9.00
CA GLU A 57 -44.11 55.39 9.79
C GLU A 57 -43.87 55.69 11.28
N GLU A 58 -44.87 56.19 12.01
CA GLU A 58 -44.82 56.28 13.48
C GLU A 58 -45.49 55.04 14.11
N ARG A 59 -44.68 54.02 14.42
CA ARG A 59 -45.12 52.78 15.06
C ARG A 59 -45.08 52.94 16.59
N VAL A 60 -46.16 52.57 17.27
CA VAL A 60 -46.22 52.48 18.73
C VAL A 60 -45.91 51.04 19.14
N LEU A 61 -44.95 50.86 20.05
CA LEU A 61 -44.49 49.57 20.55
C LEU A 61 -44.69 49.51 22.06
N ASP A 62 -45.77 48.85 22.48
CA ASP A 62 -46.04 48.58 23.90
C ASP A 62 -45.36 47.27 24.31
N PHE A 63 -44.41 47.34 25.23
CA PHE A 63 -43.75 46.14 25.76
C PHE A 63 -44.73 45.25 26.55
N ASN A 64 -45.90 45.76 26.96
CA ASN A 64 -46.93 44.97 27.63
C ASN A 64 -47.89 44.24 26.65
N ASP A 65 -47.74 44.38 25.33
CA ASP A 65 -48.49 43.58 24.35
C ASP A 65 -47.89 42.17 24.28
N ARG A 66 -48.73 41.15 24.45
CA ARG A 66 -48.35 39.74 24.31
C ARG A 66 -47.71 39.42 22.96
N LYS A 67 -48.05 40.13 21.88
CA LYS A 67 -47.38 39.98 20.58
C LYS A 67 -45.94 40.47 20.64
N VAL A 68 -45.72 41.66 21.20
CA VAL A 68 -44.39 42.27 21.37
C VAL A 68 -43.55 41.41 22.32
N GLN A 69 -44.10 40.98 23.46
CA GLN A 69 -43.38 40.09 24.39
C GLN A 69 -43.04 38.73 23.76
N ALA A 70 -43.95 38.10 23.02
CA ALA A 70 -43.68 36.83 22.35
C ALA A 70 -42.60 36.98 21.26
N LEU A 71 -42.60 38.08 20.53
CA LEU A 71 -41.64 38.37 19.49
C LEU A 71 -40.26 38.73 20.06
N LEU A 72 -40.19 39.63 21.06
CA LEU A 72 -38.95 39.94 21.79
C LEU A 72 -38.35 38.69 22.44
N LYS A 73 -39.18 37.81 22.99
CA LYS A 73 -38.74 36.51 23.54
C LYS A 73 -38.22 35.55 22.45
N THR A 74 -38.82 35.57 21.26
CA THR A 74 -38.32 34.80 20.10
C THR A 74 -36.93 35.30 19.68
N MET A 75 -36.70 36.61 19.78
CA MET A 75 -35.42 37.29 19.51
C MET A 75 -34.50 37.43 20.74
N GLN A 76 -34.79 36.73 21.84
CA GLN A 76 -33.98 36.70 23.08
C GLN A 76 -33.68 38.09 23.71
N LEU A 77 -34.57 39.08 23.53
CA LEU A 77 -34.38 40.44 24.05
C LEU A 77 -35.05 40.66 25.43
N GLU A 78 -34.24 41.00 26.43
CA GLU A 78 -34.69 41.41 27.77
C GLU A 78 -35.23 42.86 27.78
N SER A 79 -36.42 43.06 27.21
CA SER A 79 -37.20 44.31 27.28
C SER A 79 -36.48 45.59 26.82
N LEU A 80 -35.49 45.46 25.92
CA LEU A 80 -34.75 46.56 25.29
C LEU A 80 -34.63 46.33 23.78
N LEU A 81 -34.68 47.42 23.00
CA LEU A 81 -34.43 47.38 21.54
C LEU A 81 -32.92 47.52 21.26
N PRO A 82 -32.37 46.81 20.25
CA PRO A 82 -30.95 46.96 19.88
C PRO A 82 -30.65 48.38 19.36
N TYR A 83 -29.60 49.02 19.87
CA TYR A 83 -29.19 50.35 19.40
C TYR A 83 -28.50 50.30 18.04
N GLN A 84 -28.69 51.35 17.22
CA GLN A 84 -27.91 51.50 15.98
C GLN A 84 -26.48 51.95 16.30
N ASN A 85 -25.51 51.43 15.55
CA ASN A 85 -24.15 51.97 15.57
C ASN A 85 -24.10 53.28 14.77
N GLU A 86 -23.43 54.29 15.30
CA GLU A 86 -23.18 55.55 14.60
C GLU A 86 -21.76 55.57 14.01
N HIS A 87 -21.50 56.50 13.09
CA HIS A 87 -20.19 56.73 12.46
C HIS A 87 -19.57 55.55 11.68
N LEU A 88 -20.37 54.58 11.21
CA LEU A 88 -19.96 53.39 10.43
C LEU A 88 -19.23 53.66 9.09
N GLY A 89 -18.99 54.92 8.72
CA GLY A 89 -18.50 55.31 7.40
C GLY A 89 -19.52 55.09 6.28
N PRO A 90 -19.25 55.54 5.04
CA PRO A 90 -20.13 55.29 3.91
C PRO A 90 -20.13 53.81 3.49
N GLN A 91 -19.00 53.11 3.65
CA GLN A 91 -18.83 51.73 3.18
C GLN A 91 -19.13 50.66 4.23
N GLY A 92 -19.56 51.05 5.45
CA GLY A 92 -19.59 50.14 6.59
C GLY A 92 -18.19 49.81 7.13
N ILE A 93 -18.16 49.10 8.25
CA ILE A 93 -16.93 48.71 8.96
C ILE A 93 -16.37 47.39 8.40
N GLU A 94 -15.05 47.35 8.23
CA GLU A 94 -14.32 46.24 7.60
C GLU A 94 -14.19 45.00 8.48
N ASP A 95 -13.94 45.19 9.79
CA ASP A 95 -13.98 44.15 10.82
C ASP A 95 -15.02 44.49 11.89
N MET A 96 -16.04 43.64 12.03
CA MET A 96 -17.18 43.88 12.93
C MET A 96 -16.84 43.86 14.42
N THR A 97 -15.62 43.46 14.80
CA THR A 97 -15.11 43.66 16.17
C THR A 97 -14.99 45.13 16.57
N ALA A 98 -14.96 46.06 15.61
CA ALA A 98 -14.97 47.51 15.84
C ALA A 98 -16.39 48.14 15.96
N LEU A 99 -17.46 47.32 16.04
CA LEU A 99 -18.81 47.81 16.32
C LEU A 99 -18.99 48.09 17.82
N ASN A 100 -19.48 49.29 18.17
CA ASN A 100 -19.79 49.66 19.57
C ASN A 100 -20.94 48.84 20.17
N TYR A 101 -21.91 48.46 19.33
CA TYR A 101 -23.03 47.59 19.68
C TYR A 101 -23.02 46.37 18.76
N LEU A 102 -22.57 45.23 19.26
CA LEU A 102 -22.54 43.97 18.52
C LEU A 102 -23.80 43.15 18.82
N HIS A 103 -24.66 43.01 17.81
CA HIS A 103 -25.89 42.22 17.84
C HIS A 103 -26.33 41.90 16.40
N GLU A 104 -27.31 41.01 16.24
CA GLU A 104 -27.77 40.51 14.94
C GLU A 104 -28.10 41.63 13.93
N ALA A 105 -28.86 42.65 14.36
CA ALA A 105 -29.25 43.75 13.50
C ALA A 105 -28.06 44.61 13.04
N ALA A 106 -27.06 44.83 13.92
CA ALA A 106 -25.83 45.55 13.55
C ALA A 106 -24.99 44.76 12.53
N ILE A 107 -24.88 43.44 12.71
CA ILE A 107 -24.19 42.54 11.76
C ILE A 107 -24.89 42.57 10.41
N LEU A 108 -26.21 42.36 10.39
CA LEU A 108 -27.04 42.37 9.18
C LEU A 108 -26.89 43.68 8.40
N TYR A 109 -26.98 44.83 9.06
CA TYR A 109 -26.90 46.13 8.39
C TYR A 109 -25.48 46.50 7.95
N ASN A 110 -24.43 46.09 8.68
CA ASN A 110 -23.05 46.30 8.24
C ASN A 110 -22.75 45.48 6.98
N VAL A 111 -23.08 44.18 6.98
CA VAL A 111 -22.91 43.29 5.83
C VAL A 111 -23.76 43.74 4.64
N LYS A 112 -25.02 44.17 4.85
CA LYS A 112 -25.89 44.73 3.79
C LYS A 112 -25.27 45.99 3.16
N THR A 113 -24.75 46.91 3.96
CA THR A 113 -24.12 48.15 3.48
C THR A 113 -22.90 47.87 2.60
N ARG A 114 -22.04 46.93 3.03
CA ARG A 114 -20.85 46.48 2.27
C ARG A 114 -21.24 45.77 0.97
N PHE A 115 -22.17 44.82 1.04
CA PHE A 115 -22.62 44.04 -0.11
C PHE A 115 -23.23 44.91 -1.21
N LEU A 116 -24.06 45.89 -0.85
CA LEU A 116 -24.66 46.85 -1.80
C LEU A 116 -23.62 47.75 -2.50
N GLN A 117 -22.39 47.81 -2.00
CA GLN A 117 -21.26 48.52 -2.60
C GLN A 117 -20.26 47.59 -3.29
N GLN A 118 -20.68 46.35 -3.60
CA GLN A 118 -19.86 45.31 -4.24
C GLN A 118 -18.62 44.91 -3.40
N LEU A 119 -18.70 45.06 -2.08
CA LEU A 119 -17.72 44.54 -1.11
C LEU A 119 -18.28 43.25 -0.47
N PRO A 120 -18.12 42.06 -1.10
CA PRO A 120 -18.71 40.80 -0.62
C PRO A 120 -18.05 40.25 0.66
N TYR A 121 -16.89 40.79 1.04
CA TYR A 121 -16.09 40.30 2.15
C TYR A 121 -16.12 41.26 3.35
N THR A 122 -16.22 40.68 4.55
CA THR A 122 -16.21 41.40 5.84
C THR A 122 -15.53 40.52 6.89
N TYR A 123 -14.69 41.08 7.77
CA TYR A 123 -14.09 40.33 8.87
C TYR A 123 -14.96 40.39 10.14
N THR A 124 -14.74 39.42 11.03
CA THR A 124 -15.16 39.47 12.44
C THR A 124 -14.09 38.75 13.26
N GLY A 125 -12.99 39.43 13.52
CA GLY A 125 -11.74 38.79 13.94
C GLY A 125 -11.20 37.90 12.81
N ASP A 126 -10.69 36.71 13.13
CA ASP A 126 -10.10 35.81 12.13
C ASP A 126 -11.07 35.15 11.15
N ILE A 127 -12.38 35.29 11.39
CA ILE A 127 -13.41 34.80 10.49
C ILE A 127 -13.62 35.80 9.34
N CYS A 128 -13.45 35.34 8.10
CA CYS A 128 -13.83 36.09 6.90
C CYS A 128 -15.24 35.66 6.44
N ILE A 129 -16.22 36.55 6.60
CA ILE A 129 -17.55 36.39 6.00
C ILE A 129 -17.43 36.69 4.50
N ALA A 130 -18.05 35.85 3.68
CA ALA A 130 -18.12 35.99 2.23
C ALA A 130 -19.58 35.86 1.77
N VAL A 131 -20.15 36.93 1.21
CA VAL A 131 -21.52 36.94 0.66
C VAL A 131 -21.44 36.77 -0.85
N ASN A 132 -22.15 35.77 -1.39
CA ASN A 132 -22.13 35.48 -2.84
C ASN A 132 -22.71 36.65 -3.65
N PRO A 133 -21.92 37.34 -4.51
CA PRO A 133 -22.41 38.46 -5.32
C PRO A 133 -23.17 38.03 -6.59
N TYR A 134 -23.23 36.73 -6.91
CA TYR A 134 -23.80 36.16 -8.15
C TYR A 134 -23.18 36.68 -9.47
N GLN A 135 -22.10 37.45 -9.40
CA GLN A 135 -21.32 37.96 -10.53
C GLN A 135 -19.82 37.88 -10.22
N TRP A 136 -18.98 37.74 -11.25
CA TRP A 136 -17.54 37.85 -11.08
C TRP A 136 -17.15 39.32 -10.92
N LEU A 137 -16.33 39.64 -9.92
CA LEU A 137 -15.83 41.00 -9.62
C LEU A 137 -14.32 41.05 -9.95
N PRO A 138 -13.91 41.45 -11.18
CA PRO A 138 -12.56 41.20 -11.66
C PRO A 138 -11.46 41.89 -10.84
N GLU A 139 -11.77 43.06 -10.28
CA GLU A 139 -10.83 43.90 -9.54
C GLU A 139 -10.36 43.24 -8.22
N LEU A 140 -11.23 42.49 -7.56
CA LEU A 140 -10.90 41.77 -6.31
C LEU A 140 -9.92 40.61 -6.53
N TYR A 141 -9.96 39.97 -7.69
CA TYR A 141 -9.23 38.72 -7.96
C TYR A 141 -8.00 38.91 -8.88
N SER A 142 -7.69 40.15 -9.25
CA SER A 142 -6.57 40.48 -10.15
C SER A 142 -5.20 40.03 -9.62
N GLU A 143 -4.22 39.81 -10.52
CA GLU A 143 -2.84 39.50 -10.12
C GLU A 143 -2.22 40.61 -9.26
N ALA A 144 -2.53 41.88 -9.57
CA ALA A 144 -2.09 43.02 -8.76
C ALA A 144 -2.69 42.98 -7.35
N THR A 145 -3.93 42.50 -7.21
CA THR A 145 -4.59 42.32 -5.91
C THR A 145 -3.95 41.17 -5.14
N GLN A 146 -3.70 40.01 -5.76
CA GLN A 146 -2.96 38.90 -5.15
C GLN A 146 -1.58 39.33 -4.64
N LEU A 147 -0.82 40.09 -5.43
CA LEU A 147 0.49 40.61 -5.05
C LEU A 147 0.43 41.57 -3.84
N GLN A 148 -0.67 42.31 -3.63
CA GLN A 148 -0.82 43.15 -2.44
C GLN A 148 -0.95 42.32 -1.16
N TYR A 149 -1.75 41.26 -1.13
CA TYR A 149 -1.87 40.37 0.05
C TYR A 149 -0.60 39.57 0.31
N LEU A 150 0.20 39.30 -0.72
CA LEU A 150 1.55 38.74 -0.61
C LEU A 150 2.53 39.68 0.12
N MET A 151 2.46 40.99 -0.16
CA MET A 151 3.48 41.97 0.26
C MET A 151 3.14 42.79 1.51
N LYS A 152 1.86 43.04 1.79
CA LYS A 152 1.40 43.90 2.91
C LYS A 152 0.96 43.10 4.15
N PRO A 153 0.92 43.73 5.33
CA PRO A 153 0.24 43.19 6.51
C PRO A 153 -1.29 43.19 6.30
N ARG A 154 -2.03 42.39 7.09
CA ARG A 154 -3.50 42.24 6.92
C ARG A 154 -4.24 43.54 7.28
N GLU A 155 -3.68 44.29 8.21
CA GLU A 155 -4.22 45.49 8.84
C GLU A 155 -4.15 46.72 7.92
N GLU A 156 -3.37 46.65 6.82
CA GLU A 156 -3.31 47.65 5.75
C GLU A 156 -4.19 47.32 4.53
N LEU A 157 -4.97 46.24 4.59
CA LEU A 157 -5.69 45.67 3.45
C LEU A 157 -7.18 45.50 3.78
N PRO A 158 -8.08 45.70 2.80
CA PRO A 158 -9.50 45.45 3.00
C PRO A 158 -9.78 43.95 3.19
N PRO A 159 -10.99 43.58 3.66
CA PRO A 159 -11.38 42.19 3.82
C PRO A 159 -11.30 41.38 2.52
N HIS A 160 -10.50 40.32 2.55
CA HIS A 160 -10.44 39.31 1.48
C HIS A 160 -9.95 37.97 2.00
N VAL A 161 -10.37 36.88 1.36
CA VAL A 161 -9.91 35.50 1.61
C VAL A 161 -8.43 35.27 1.26
N TYR A 162 -7.81 36.22 0.55
CA TYR A 162 -6.37 36.24 0.33
C TYR A 162 -5.58 36.46 1.63
N ALA A 163 -6.13 37.18 2.62
CA ALA A 163 -5.49 37.28 3.93
C ALA A 163 -5.55 35.94 4.69
N THR A 164 -6.69 35.22 4.65
CA THR A 164 -6.86 33.91 5.29
C THR A 164 -5.88 32.87 4.74
N SER A 165 -5.67 32.84 3.42
CA SER A 165 -4.66 31.99 2.80
C SER A 165 -3.23 32.43 3.19
N MET A 166 -2.94 33.73 3.20
CA MET A 166 -1.62 34.24 3.60
C MET A 166 -1.28 34.01 5.08
N ALA A 167 -2.25 34.10 5.99
CA ALA A 167 -2.09 33.71 7.39
C ALA A 167 -1.71 32.23 7.46
N SER A 168 -2.53 31.33 6.89
CA SER A 168 -2.24 29.89 6.88
C SER A 168 -0.87 29.54 6.29
N TYR A 169 -0.39 30.27 5.28
CA TYR A 169 0.94 30.05 4.69
C TYR A 169 2.07 30.59 5.57
N LYS A 170 1.91 31.78 6.16
CA LYS A 170 2.87 32.36 7.12
C LYS A 170 3.00 31.46 8.35
N ASP A 171 1.88 31.09 8.96
CA ASP A 171 1.84 30.33 10.22
C ASP A 171 2.39 28.91 10.04
N MET A 172 2.12 28.27 8.89
CA MET A 172 2.73 26.99 8.52
C MET A 172 4.27 27.07 8.52
N LYS A 173 4.85 28.16 7.99
CA LYS A 173 6.32 28.33 7.90
C LYS A 173 6.95 28.83 9.20
N VAL A 174 6.27 29.71 9.94
CA VAL A 174 6.76 30.28 11.21
C VAL A 174 6.70 29.25 12.33
N HIS A 175 5.60 28.51 12.45
CA HIS A 175 5.37 27.57 13.56
C HIS A 175 5.67 26.11 13.21
N ALA A 176 5.98 25.81 11.93
CA ALA A 176 6.28 24.46 11.45
C ALA A 176 5.16 23.42 11.74
N VAL A 177 3.90 23.87 11.67
CA VAL A 177 2.70 23.03 11.87
C VAL A 177 1.84 22.97 10.61
N ASN A 178 1.04 21.91 10.49
CA ASN A 178 0.06 21.79 9.42
C ASN A 178 -1.15 22.69 9.72
N GLN A 179 -1.75 23.25 8.66
CA GLN A 179 -2.83 24.23 8.74
C GLN A 179 -4.08 23.74 8.02
N SER A 180 -5.24 24.32 8.34
CA SER A 180 -6.49 24.01 7.64
C SER A 180 -7.39 25.23 7.48
N ILE A 181 -8.03 25.34 6.31
CA ILE A 181 -9.04 26.37 6.03
C ILE A 181 -10.39 25.67 5.88
N LEU A 182 -11.32 25.97 6.78
CA LEU A 182 -12.71 25.51 6.70
C LEU A 182 -13.52 26.53 5.90
N VAL A 183 -14.23 26.07 4.86
CA VAL A 183 -15.19 26.90 4.11
C VAL A 183 -16.60 26.35 4.35
N SER A 184 -17.42 27.08 5.10
CA SER A 184 -18.76 26.69 5.54
C SER A 184 -19.87 27.59 4.93
N GLY A 185 -21.13 27.28 5.21
CA GLY A 185 -22.31 27.99 4.67
C GLY A 185 -23.22 27.14 3.79
N GLU A 186 -24.41 27.64 3.44
CA GLU A 186 -25.44 26.89 2.71
C GLU A 186 -25.07 26.48 1.27
N SER A 187 -25.88 25.60 0.67
CA SER A 187 -25.80 25.30 -0.76
C SER A 187 -26.11 26.54 -1.60
N GLY A 188 -25.19 26.91 -2.50
CA GLY A 188 -25.25 28.18 -3.26
C GLY A 188 -24.45 29.34 -2.65
N ALA A 189 -23.96 29.24 -1.42
CA ALA A 189 -23.24 30.32 -0.72
C ALA A 189 -21.80 30.63 -1.24
N GLY A 190 -21.36 30.05 -2.35
CA GLY A 190 -20.04 30.35 -2.95
C GLY A 190 -18.83 29.59 -2.37
N LYS A 191 -19.02 28.55 -1.54
CA LYS A 191 -17.93 27.78 -0.90
C LYS A 191 -16.88 27.24 -1.87
N THR A 192 -17.32 26.61 -2.95
CA THR A 192 -16.42 26.00 -3.95
C THR A 192 -15.65 27.05 -4.76
N GLU A 193 -16.25 28.22 -5.03
CA GLU A 193 -15.56 29.33 -5.69
C GLU A 193 -14.55 30.00 -4.76
N THR A 194 -14.92 30.22 -3.48
CA THR A 194 -13.98 30.64 -2.44
C THR A 194 -12.81 29.66 -2.30
N THR A 195 -13.09 28.36 -2.39
CA THR A 195 -12.06 27.30 -2.39
C THR A 195 -11.16 27.36 -3.63
N LYS A 196 -11.70 27.62 -4.82
CA LYS A 196 -10.91 27.86 -6.05
C LYS A 196 -10.01 29.10 -5.89
N VAL A 197 -10.53 30.21 -5.38
CA VAL A 197 -9.78 31.46 -5.10
C VAL A 197 -8.65 31.22 -4.10
N LEU A 198 -8.91 30.51 -3.00
CA LEU A 198 -7.91 30.12 -1.98
C LEU A 198 -6.80 29.22 -2.56
N MET A 199 -7.18 28.18 -3.32
CA MET A 199 -6.21 27.28 -3.96
C MET A 199 -5.32 28.03 -4.97
N ASN A 200 -5.90 28.88 -5.81
CA ASN A 200 -5.16 29.67 -6.78
C ASN A 200 -4.18 30.64 -6.10
N HIS A 201 -4.55 31.23 -4.96
CA HIS A 201 -3.63 32.10 -4.22
C HIS A 201 -2.47 31.33 -3.59
N LEU A 202 -2.76 30.22 -2.89
CA LEU A 202 -1.71 29.35 -2.30
C LEU A 202 -0.78 28.75 -3.37
N ALA A 203 -1.28 28.51 -4.58
CA ALA A 203 -0.50 28.18 -5.77
C ALA A 203 0.43 29.33 -6.22
N SER A 204 -0.10 30.54 -6.37
CA SER A 204 0.69 31.74 -6.72
C SER A 204 1.82 31.99 -5.71
N ILE A 205 1.53 31.88 -4.40
CA ILE A 205 2.47 32.13 -3.30
C ILE A 205 3.66 31.16 -3.31
N ALA A 206 3.44 29.88 -3.61
CA ALA A 206 4.35 28.79 -3.25
C ALA A 206 5.13 28.16 -4.41
N GLY A 207 5.21 28.83 -5.56
CA GLY A 207 5.97 28.36 -6.73
C GLY A 207 5.66 29.13 -8.03
N GLY A 208 4.51 29.82 -8.07
CA GLY A 208 4.06 30.58 -9.22
C GLY A 208 3.34 29.72 -10.26
N LEU A 209 2.37 30.33 -10.94
CA LEU A 209 1.41 29.64 -11.83
C LEU A 209 2.03 28.94 -13.07
N ASN A 210 3.34 29.12 -13.30
CA ASN A 210 4.09 28.51 -14.38
C ASN A 210 4.62 27.09 -14.06
N ASP A 211 4.57 26.63 -12.80
CA ASP A 211 4.92 25.23 -12.48
C ASP A 211 3.84 24.28 -13.04
N TYR A 212 4.26 23.31 -13.84
CA TYR A 212 3.40 22.26 -14.41
C TYR A 212 2.63 21.49 -13.32
N THR A 213 3.24 21.25 -12.16
CA THR A 213 2.62 20.61 -11.00
C THR A 213 1.47 21.45 -10.45
N ILE A 214 1.69 22.76 -10.32
CA ILE A 214 0.69 23.71 -9.82
C ILE A 214 -0.47 23.85 -10.81
N LYS A 215 -0.19 24.01 -12.10
CA LYS A 215 -1.22 24.01 -13.15
C LYS A 215 -2.03 22.70 -13.14
N LYS A 216 -1.39 21.55 -12.94
CA LYS A 216 -2.04 20.24 -12.86
C LYS A 216 -2.94 20.11 -11.64
N ILE A 217 -2.60 20.70 -10.48
CA ILE A 217 -3.47 20.73 -9.30
C ILE A 217 -4.77 21.52 -9.59
N ILE A 218 -4.65 22.66 -10.28
CA ILE A 218 -5.80 23.54 -10.60
C ILE A 218 -6.72 22.88 -11.65
N GLU A 219 -6.16 22.45 -12.80
CA GLU A 219 -6.89 21.88 -13.95
C GLU A 219 -7.58 20.54 -13.66
N VAL A 220 -7.33 19.93 -12.50
CA VAL A 220 -7.97 18.68 -12.06
C VAL A 220 -9.29 18.90 -11.31
N ASN A 221 -9.57 20.09 -10.76
CA ASN A 221 -10.86 20.38 -10.14
C ASN A 221 -12.06 20.14 -11.10
N PRO A 222 -12.01 20.56 -12.38
CA PRO A 222 -13.02 20.22 -13.39
C PRO A 222 -13.37 18.73 -13.53
N LEU A 223 -12.45 17.80 -13.24
CA LEU A 223 -12.77 16.36 -13.24
C LEU A 223 -13.68 15.98 -12.07
N LEU A 224 -13.37 16.48 -10.87
CA LEU A 224 -14.18 16.26 -9.68
C LEU A 224 -15.55 16.97 -9.79
N GLU A 225 -15.61 18.12 -10.46
CA GLU A 225 -16.87 18.79 -10.78
C GLU A 225 -17.68 18.00 -11.82
N SER A 226 -17.05 17.52 -12.89
CA SER A 226 -17.72 16.70 -13.91
C SER A 226 -18.33 15.39 -13.38
N PHE A 227 -17.61 14.69 -12.50
CA PHE A 227 -18.03 13.39 -11.93
C PHE A 227 -18.69 13.49 -10.54
N GLY A 228 -18.76 14.70 -9.95
CA GLY A 228 -19.22 14.90 -8.57
C GLY A 228 -20.21 16.04 -8.37
N ASN A 229 -20.37 16.93 -9.35
CA ASN A 229 -21.39 17.99 -9.30
C ASN A 229 -22.57 17.66 -10.22
N ALA A 230 -23.71 18.28 -9.92
CA ALA A 230 -24.95 18.18 -10.69
C ALA A 230 -25.75 19.48 -10.57
N LYS A 231 -26.64 19.73 -11.55
CA LYS A 231 -27.61 20.83 -11.47
C LYS A 231 -28.74 20.50 -10.50
N THR A 232 -29.01 21.43 -9.59
CA THR A 232 -30.04 21.36 -8.55
C THR A 232 -30.89 22.63 -8.55
N VAL A 233 -32.06 22.63 -7.91
CA VAL A 233 -32.95 23.80 -7.88
C VAL A 233 -32.30 25.07 -7.29
N ARG A 234 -31.28 24.93 -6.42
CA ARG A 234 -30.56 26.06 -5.80
C ARG A 234 -29.23 26.43 -6.47
N ASN A 235 -28.65 25.55 -7.29
CA ASN A 235 -27.32 25.73 -7.87
C ASN A 235 -27.12 24.81 -9.08
N ASP A 236 -26.71 25.38 -10.20
CA ASP A 236 -26.44 24.67 -11.47
C ASP A 236 -25.17 23.82 -11.45
N ASN A 237 -24.19 24.14 -10.58
CA ASN A 237 -22.97 23.36 -10.39
C ASN A 237 -22.83 22.93 -8.92
N SER A 238 -23.86 22.27 -8.39
CA SER A 238 -23.93 21.84 -6.99
C SER A 238 -23.08 20.60 -6.75
N SER A 239 -22.02 20.71 -5.93
CA SER A 239 -21.25 19.55 -5.49
C SER A 239 -22.11 18.60 -4.67
N ARG A 240 -22.16 17.34 -5.12
CA ARG A 240 -22.90 16.24 -4.47
C ARG A 240 -21.95 15.24 -3.79
N PHE A 241 -20.79 15.73 -3.35
CA PHE A 241 -19.82 15.09 -2.47
C PHE A 241 -19.11 16.19 -1.65
N GLY A 242 -18.55 15.86 -0.49
CA GLY A 242 -17.64 16.73 0.26
C GLY A 242 -16.19 16.49 -0.13
N LYS A 243 -15.36 17.54 -0.15
CA LYS A 243 -13.97 17.54 -0.63
C LYS A 243 -13.02 18.13 0.41
N PHE A 244 -11.99 17.38 0.81
CA PHE A 244 -10.83 17.91 1.54
C PHE A 244 -9.61 17.89 0.62
N THR A 245 -9.09 19.07 0.28
CA THR A 245 -7.93 19.24 -0.59
C THR A 245 -6.72 19.60 0.26
N GLN A 246 -5.81 18.65 0.41
CA GLN A 246 -4.53 18.81 1.11
C GLN A 246 -3.47 19.29 0.10
N LEU A 247 -3.10 20.57 0.16
CA LEU A 247 -1.95 21.11 -0.58
C LEU A 247 -0.66 20.75 0.18
N GLN A 248 0.33 20.14 -0.48
CA GLN A 248 1.53 19.58 0.13
C GLN A 248 2.75 20.49 -0.08
N PHE A 249 3.39 20.92 1.00
CA PHE A 249 4.55 21.81 0.96
C PHE A 249 5.80 21.13 1.51
N ASP A 250 6.98 21.50 1.00
CA ASP A 250 8.28 21.05 1.51
C ASP A 250 8.82 21.97 2.63
N ASN A 251 10.09 21.78 3.01
CA ASN A 251 10.77 22.55 4.07
C ASN A 251 10.85 24.05 3.73
N ASP A 252 11.03 24.39 2.45
CA ASP A 252 11.23 25.76 1.99
C ASP A 252 9.89 26.47 1.77
N GLY A 253 8.78 25.73 1.92
CA GLY A 253 7.40 26.19 1.71
C GLY A 253 7.00 26.23 0.24
N THR A 254 7.66 25.46 -0.62
CA THR A 254 7.27 25.29 -2.03
C THR A 254 6.19 24.22 -2.16
N LEU A 255 5.21 24.45 -3.03
CA LEU A 255 4.08 23.53 -3.29
C LEU A 255 4.55 22.35 -4.15
N VAL A 256 4.73 21.19 -3.54
CA VAL A 256 5.34 19.99 -4.16
C VAL A 256 4.34 18.91 -4.60
N GLY A 257 3.06 19.07 -4.27
CA GLY A 257 1.99 18.15 -4.65
C GLY A 257 0.65 18.49 -4.01
N ALA A 258 -0.36 17.64 -4.23
CA ALA A 258 -1.66 17.73 -3.55
C ALA A 258 -2.33 16.36 -3.39
N ARG A 259 -3.24 16.25 -2.41
CA ARG A 259 -4.07 15.06 -2.18
C ARG A 259 -5.53 15.46 -1.93
N CYS A 260 -6.46 14.86 -2.68
CA CYS A 260 -7.89 14.97 -2.47
C CYS A 260 -8.43 13.80 -1.64
N ARG A 261 -9.29 14.09 -0.65
CA ARG A 261 -10.13 13.11 0.04
C ARG A 261 -11.59 13.49 -0.16
N THR A 262 -12.42 12.52 -0.52
CA THR A 262 -13.84 12.73 -0.80
C THR A 262 -14.74 12.04 0.23
N TYR A 263 -15.91 12.63 0.47
CA TYR A 263 -16.86 12.19 1.49
C TYR A 263 -18.29 12.17 0.91
N LEU A 264 -19.08 11.17 1.29
CA LEU A 264 -20.55 11.12 1.09
C LEU A 264 -21.04 11.52 -0.31
N LEU A 265 -20.47 10.93 -1.38
CA LEU A 265 -21.03 11.03 -2.74
C LEU A 265 -22.53 10.64 -2.75
N GLU A 266 -23.39 11.48 -3.31
CA GLU A 266 -24.84 11.29 -3.41
C GLU A 266 -25.17 10.18 -4.42
N LYS A 267 -25.02 8.92 -4.00
CA LYS A 267 -25.18 7.76 -4.88
C LYS A 267 -26.60 7.64 -5.43
N THR A 268 -27.60 8.22 -4.75
CA THR A 268 -29.00 8.28 -5.23
C THR A 268 -29.15 8.99 -6.57
N ARG A 269 -28.42 10.09 -6.80
CA ARG A 269 -28.57 10.94 -7.99
C ARG A 269 -28.36 10.19 -9.31
N VAL A 270 -27.46 9.20 -9.29
CA VAL A 270 -27.15 8.29 -10.41
C VAL A 270 -28.41 7.64 -11.03
N ILE A 271 -29.48 7.45 -10.24
CA ILE A 271 -30.70 6.72 -10.68
C ILE A 271 -32.01 7.48 -10.44
N SER A 272 -31.98 8.64 -9.79
CA SER A 272 -33.18 9.38 -9.37
C SER A 272 -32.84 10.81 -8.96
N HIS A 273 -33.53 11.79 -9.53
CA HIS A 273 -33.44 13.22 -9.23
C HIS A 273 -34.82 13.87 -9.47
N GLU A 274 -35.04 15.08 -8.95
CA GLU A 274 -36.27 15.83 -9.19
C GLU A 274 -36.34 16.37 -10.63
N LYS A 275 -37.56 16.63 -11.15
CA LYS A 275 -37.76 17.01 -12.56
C LYS A 275 -37.01 18.27 -13.02
N ALA A 276 -36.77 19.20 -12.11
CA ALA A 276 -36.06 20.46 -12.37
C ALA A 276 -34.53 20.35 -12.14
N GLU A 277 -34.02 19.13 -11.92
CA GLU A 277 -32.62 18.85 -11.62
C GLU A 277 -32.00 17.92 -12.67
N ARG A 278 -30.67 17.76 -12.61
CA ARG A 278 -29.93 16.81 -13.44
C ARG A 278 -29.28 15.70 -12.61
N ASN A 279 -28.88 14.64 -13.31
CA ASN A 279 -27.85 13.70 -12.83
C ASN A 279 -26.45 14.38 -12.88
N TYR A 280 -25.39 13.66 -12.53
CA TYR A 280 -24.01 14.17 -12.62
C TYR A 280 -23.65 14.64 -14.04
N HIS A 281 -22.93 15.76 -14.15
CA HIS A 281 -22.66 16.44 -15.43
C HIS A 281 -22.03 15.53 -16.49
N ILE A 282 -21.15 14.60 -16.09
CA ILE A 282 -20.48 13.65 -16.99
C ILE A 282 -21.46 12.84 -17.87
N PHE A 283 -22.68 12.54 -17.41
CA PHE A 283 -23.66 11.83 -18.23
C PHE A 283 -24.18 12.69 -19.40
N TYR A 284 -24.38 13.99 -19.18
CA TYR A 284 -24.81 14.93 -20.22
C TYR A 284 -23.66 15.26 -21.17
N GLN A 285 -22.43 15.36 -20.66
CA GLN A 285 -21.21 15.45 -21.46
C GLN A 285 -21.07 14.23 -22.40
N LEU A 286 -21.25 13.02 -21.88
CA LEU A 286 -21.24 11.77 -22.67
C LEU A 286 -22.34 11.75 -23.75
N LEU A 287 -23.56 12.16 -23.41
CA LEU A 287 -24.69 12.29 -24.36
C LEU A 287 -24.53 13.45 -25.37
N SER A 288 -23.54 14.31 -25.21
CA SER A 288 -23.26 15.43 -26.12
C SER A 288 -22.11 15.19 -27.10
N ALA A 289 -21.37 14.08 -26.96
CA ALA A 289 -20.23 13.75 -27.81
C ALA A 289 -20.69 13.22 -29.19
N SER A 290 -20.50 14.00 -30.26
CA SER A 290 -20.96 13.63 -31.61
C SER A 290 -20.35 12.32 -32.13
N ASP A 291 -19.03 12.17 -32.04
CA ASP A 291 -18.30 11.21 -32.88
C ASP A 291 -18.26 9.79 -32.30
N SER A 292 -18.62 9.63 -31.02
CA SER A 292 -18.43 8.38 -30.26
C SER A 292 -19.73 7.70 -29.81
N LYS A 293 -20.88 8.39 -29.87
CA LYS A 293 -22.22 7.84 -29.52
C LYS A 293 -22.49 6.45 -30.08
N ALA A 294 -22.24 6.26 -31.38
CA ALA A 294 -22.48 4.98 -32.07
C ALA A 294 -21.68 3.81 -31.48
N ARG A 295 -20.47 4.06 -30.95
CA ARG A 295 -19.63 3.06 -30.27
C ARG A 295 -20.22 2.65 -28.92
N TRP A 296 -20.79 3.61 -28.20
CA TRP A 296 -21.44 3.42 -26.91
C TRP A 296 -22.94 3.03 -27.01
N CYS A 297 -23.42 2.81 -28.24
CA CYS A 297 -24.83 2.55 -28.56
C CYS A 297 -25.79 3.59 -27.95
N LEU A 298 -25.38 4.86 -27.92
CA LEU A 298 -26.19 5.99 -27.45
C LEU A 298 -26.85 6.70 -28.64
N ASP A 299 -28.09 7.12 -28.46
CA ASP A 299 -28.90 7.80 -29.47
C ASP A 299 -28.81 9.34 -29.35
N ASP A 300 -29.12 10.08 -30.42
CA ASP A 300 -29.17 11.54 -30.40
C ASP A 300 -30.44 12.12 -29.75
N ALA A 301 -31.49 11.31 -29.59
CA ALA A 301 -32.75 11.69 -28.96
C ALA A 301 -32.63 11.67 -27.42
N ASN A 302 -32.26 12.80 -26.84
CA ASN A 302 -31.97 12.97 -25.41
C ASN A 302 -33.13 12.71 -24.42
N GLU A 303 -34.32 12.31 -24.87
CA GLU A 303 -35.47 11.98 -24.01
C GLU A 303 -35.47 10.51 -23.53
N CYS A 304 -34.54 9.67 -24.04
CA CYS A 304 -34.69 8.22 -24.06
C CYS A 304 -34.03 7.43 -22.90
N TYR A 305 -33.45 8.06 -21.87
CA TYR A 305 -32.76 7.34 -20.79
C TYR A 305 -33.27 7.72 -19.39
N ALA A 306 -33.87 6.77 -18.67
CA ALA A 306 -34.53 7.01 -17.37
C ALA A 306 -33.62 7.49 -16.22
N TYR A 307 -32.29 7.44 -16.39
CA TYR A 307 -31.33 8.00 -15.42
C TYR A 307 -30.91 9.45 -15.74
N THR A 308 -31.32 10.04 -16.87
CA THR A 308 -31.02 11.43 -17.25
C THR A 308 -32.31 12.17 -17.55
N GLY A 309 -32.56 13.27 -16.84
CA GLY A 309 -33.76 14.09 -17.02
C GLY A 309 -33.85 14.76 -18.40
N ALA A 310 -35.05 15.27 -18.71
CA ALA A 310 -35.37 15.91 -19.99
C ALA A 310 -34.43 17.09 -20.32
N HIS A 311 -34.21 17.32 -21.61
CA HIS A 311 -33.09 18.12 -22.11
C HIS A 311 -33.32 19.64 -22.16
N GLU A 312 -34.25 20.16 -21.36
CA GLU A 312 -34.61 21.58 -21.27
C GLU A 312 -33.46 22.48 -20.79
N THR A 313 -32.37 21.90 -20.25
CA THR A 313 -31.16 22.62 -19.80
C THR A 313 -29.88 22.02 -20.41
N SER A 314 -29.65 22.34 -21.69
CA SER A 314 -28.50 21.91 -22.51
C SER A 314 -27.19 22.68 -22.25
N THR A 315 -27.15 23.52 -21.21
CA THR A 315 -25.97 24.26 -20.78
C THR A 315 -25.80 24.20 -19.26
N THR A 316 -24.55 24.24 -18.83
CA THR A 316 -24.11 24.30 -17.44
C THR A 316 -23.19 25.52 -17.33
N GLU A 317 -23.42 26.42 -16.37
CA GLU A 317 -22.60 27.65 -16.21
C GLU A 317 -22.47 28.50 -17.51
N GLY A 318 -23.48 28.45 -18.39
CA GLY A 318 -23.46 29.12 -19.71
C GLY A 318 -22.59 28.44 -20.78
N MET A 319 -21.99 27.27 -20.49
CA MET A 319 -21.21 26.47 -21.42
C MET A 319 -21.98 25.20 -21.84
N SER A 320 -21.79 24.76 -23.08
CA SER A 320 -22.41 23.52 -23.58
C SER A 320 -21.70 22.28 -23.03
N ASP A 321 -22.47 21.23 -22.73
CA ASP A 321 -21.92 19.98 -22.17
C ASP A 321 -20.88 19.32 -23.12
N ALA A 322 -20.98 19.54 -24.44
CA ALA A 322 -19.96 19.07 -25.40
C ALA A 322 -18.60 19.74 -25.19
N ARG A 323 -18.58 21.05 -24.88
CA ARG A 323 -17.34 21.77 -24.57
C ARG A 323 -16.78 21.38 -23.19
N HIS A 324 -17.63 21.01 -22.24
CA HIS A 324 -17.19 20.38 -21.00
C HIS A 324 -16.58 18.99 -21.25
N PHE A 325 -17.14 18.18 -22.16
CA PHE A 325 -16.60 16.84 -22.49
C PHE A 325 -15.16 16.90 -23.03
N GLU A 326 -14.86 17.85 -23.92
CA GLU A 326 -13.49 18.07 -24.41
C GLU A 326 -12.52 18.49 -23.29
N ARG A 327 -12.96 19.34 -22.35
CA ARG A 327 -12.17 19.68 -21.15
C ARG A 327 -11.95 18.45 -20.26
N THR A 328 -12.97 17.62 -20.05
CA THR A 328 -12.88 16.38 -19.28
C THR A 328 -11.87 15.40 -19.90
N LYS A 329 -11.94 15.13 -21.21
CA LYS A 329 -10.95 14.29 -21.92
C LYS A 329 -9.53 14.83 -21.80
N THR A 330 -9.36 16.14 -21.97
CA THR A 330 -8.07 16.83 -21.83
C THR A 330 -7.50 16.66 -20.41
N ALA A 331 -8.31 16.91 -19.38
CA ALA A 331 -7.87 16.79 -17.98
C ALA A 331 -7.62 15.34 -17.53
N LEU A 332 -8.37 14.36 -18.05
CA LEU A 332 -8.07 12.93 -17.88
C LEU A 332 -6.68 12.59 -18.46
N GLY A 333 -6.36 13.15 -19.63
CA GLY A 333 -5.02 13.03 -20.24
C GLY A 333 -3.92 13.64 -19.35
N LEU A 334 -4.16 14.83 -18.76
CA LEU A 334 -3.20 15.50 -17.87
C LEU A 334 -2.89 14.68 -16.60
N ILE A 335 -3.84 13.91 -16.06
CA ILE A 335 -3.58 12.99 -14.94
C ILE A 335 -3.01 11.62 -15.36
N GLY A 336 -2.77 11.40 -16.66
CA GLY A 336 -2.14 10.19 -17.19
C GLY A 336 -3.11 9.05 -17.52
N VAL A 337 -4.42 9.32 -17.64
CA VAL A 337 -5.40 8.34 -18.15
C VAL A 337 -5.31 8.33 -19.67
N SER A 338 -4.78 7.25 -20.26
CA SER A 338 -4.61 7.13 -21.72
C SER A 338 -5.96 7.08 -22.43
N GLU A 339 -6.00 7.47 -23.71
CA GLU A 339 -7.23 7.45 -24.53
C GLU A 339 -7.98 6.11 -24.44
N THR A 340 -7.26 4.98 -24.47
CA THR A 340 -7.80 3.62 -24.28
C THR A 340 -8.43 3.36 -22.91
N GLN A 341 -7.98 4.06 -21.86
CA GLN A 341 -8.60 4.02 -20.53
C GLN A 341 -9.79 5.01 -20.43
N GLN A 342 -9.73 6.14 -21.14
CA GLN A 342 -10.85 7.09 -21.25
C GLN A 342 -12.04 6.44 -21.98
N GLU A 343 -11.80 5.77 -23.10
CA GLU A 343 -12.80 4.97 -23.83
C GLU A 343 -13.46 3.94 -22.90
N CYS A 344 -12.67 3.14 -22.17
CA CYS A 344 -13.21 2.15 -21.22
C CYS A 344 -14.02 2.79 -20.08
N LEU A 345 -13.60 3.96 -19.59
CA LEU A 345 -14.36 4.76 -18.61
C LEU A 345 -15.71 5.23 -19.17
N PHE A 346 -15.73 5.69 -20.43
CA PHE A 346 -16.94 6.13 -21.11
C PHE A 346 -17.87 4.96 -21.48
N GLU A 347 -17.34 3.79 -21.87
CA GLU A 347 -18.09 2.54 -22.04
C GLU A 347 -18.78 2.10 -20.74
N VAL A 348 -18.10 2.18 -19.59
CA VAL A 348 -18.67 1.86 -18.28
C VAL A 348 -19.79 2.84 -17.90
N LEU A 349 -19.63 4.13 -18.18
CA LEU A 349 -20.65 5.16 -17.95
C LEU A 349 -21.87 4.97 -18.86
N ALA A 350 -21.67 4.69 -20.15
CA ALA A 350 -22.76 4.33 -21.06
C ALA A 350 -23.45 3.02 -20.63
N GLY A 351 -22.69 2.05 -20.10
CA GLY A 351 -23.23 0.84 -19.48
C GLY A 351 -24.19 1.15 -18.32
N ILE A 352 -23.89 2.14 -17.48
CA ILE A 352 -24.81 2.62 -16.43
C ILE A 352 -26.09 3.23 -17.02
N VAL A 353 -25.97 4.03 -18.09
CA VAL A 353 -27.13 4.63 -18.79
C VAL A 353 -28.05 3.53 -19.37
N HIS A 354 -27.48 2.50 -20.01
CA HIS A 354 -28.24 1.35 -20.52
C HIS A 354 -28.80 0.43 -19.43
N LEU A 355 -28.14 0.31 -18.27
CA LEU A 355 -28.74 -0.36 -17.08
C LEU A 355 -30.01 0.37 -16.60
N GLY A 356 -30.13 1.68 -16.86
CA GLY A 356 -31.36 2.47 -16.66
C GLY A 356 -32.46 2.23 -17.70
N GLN A 357 -32.25 1.36 -18.70
CA GLN A 357 -33.25 1.00 -19.72
C GLN A 357 -33.71 -0.46 -19.67
N LEU A 358 -33.26 -1.23 -18.68
CA LEU A 358 -33.65 -2.63 -18.50
C LEU A 358 -35.16 -2.78 -18.31
N LYS A 359 -35.84 -3.37 -19.31
CA LYS A 359 -37.26 -3.72 -19.20
C LYS A 359 -37.39 -5.04 -18.45
N ILE A 360 -37.74 -4.97 -17.17
CA ILE A 360 -37.99 -6.13 -16.31
C ILE A 360 -39.49 -6.41 -16.25
N ARG A 361 -39.89 -7.67 -16.47
CA ARG A 361 -41.29 -8.10 -16.37
C ARG A 361 -41.50 -9.12 -15.25
N SER A 362 -42.70 -9.12 -14.68
CA SER A 362 -43.13 -10.17 -13.76
C SER A 362 -43.28 -11.52 -14.46
N LYS A 363 -42.99 -12.59 -13.72
CA LYS A 363 -43.18 -13.98 -14.11
C LYS A 363 -43.91 -14.72 -12.98
N ASN A 364 -44.50 -15.87 -13.29
CA ASN A 364 -45.14 -16.79 -12.32
C ASN A 364 -45.98 -16.06 -11.25
N GLY A 365 -47.04 -15.35 -11.68
CA GLY A 365 -48.00 -14.73 -10.76
C GLY A 365 -47.49 -13.54 -9.93
N ASN A 366 -46.47 -12.81 -10.41
CA ASN A 366 -45.75 -11.76 -9.66
C ASN A 366 -44.92 -12.29 -8.47
N GLU A 367 -44.54 -13.57 -8.46
CA GLU A 367 -43.57 -14.10 -7.49
C GLU A 367 -42.13 -14.02 -8.03
N GLU A 368 -41.98 -14.09 -9.35
CA GLU A 368 -40.70 -14.05 -10.07
C GLU A 368 -40.58 -12.82 -10.98
N SER A 369 -39.39 -12.60 -11.53
CA SER A 369 -39.12 -11.62 -12.58
C SER A 369 -38.10 -12.16 -13.57
N GLU A 370 -38.12 -11.61 -14.78
CA GLU A 370 -37.15 -11.87 -15.85
C GLU A 370 -36.92 -10.58 -16.65
N ILE A 371 -35.77 -10.48 -17.33
CA ILE A 371 -35.55 -9.40 -18.29
C ILE A 371 -36.39 -9.72 -19.55
N VAL A 372 -36.93 -8.70 -20.21
CA VAL A 372 -37.66 -8.90 -21.47
C VAL A 372 -36.72 -9.54 -22.50
N PRO A 373 -37.08 -10.67 -23.14
CA PRO A 373 -36.25 -11.29 -24.16
C PRO A 373 -35.94 -10.32 -25.32
N ASN A 374 -34.67 -10.28 -25.72
CA ASN A 374 -34.12 -9.35 -26.71
C ASN A 374 -34.23 -7.84 -26.33
N ASP A 375 -34.32 -7.50 -25.04
CA ASP A 375 -34.28 -6.10 -24.59
C ASP A 375 -32.98 -5.40 -25.04
N SER A 376 -33.13 -4.19 -25.60
CA SER A 376 -32.02 -3.40 -26.15
C SER A 376 -31.12 -2.82 -25.05
N GLY A 377 -31.71 -2.35 -23.94
CA GLY A 377 -30.94 -1.86 -22.79
C GLY A 377 -30.07 -2.97 -22.21
N ALA A 378 -30.63 -4.17 -22.03
CA ALA A 378 -29.88 -5.35 -21.59
C ALA A 378 -28.76 -5.73 -22.56
N LYS A 379 -29.03 -5.76 -23.87
CA LYS A 379 -28.00 -6.06 -24.89
C LYS A 379 -26.86 -5.04 -24.86
N ASN A 380 -27.17 -3.75 -24.85
CA ASN A 380 -26.17 -2.68 -24.90
C ASN A 380 -25.34 -2.65 -23.60
N ALA A 381 -25.99 -2.72 -22.42
CA ALA A 381 -25.30 -2.77 -21.13
C ALA A 381 -24.40 -4.00 -20.99
N THR A 382 -24.83 -5.17 -21.47
CA THR A 382 -24.04 -6.41 -21.39
C THR A 382 -22.83 -6.39 -22.34
N GLN A 383 -23.00 -5.83 -23.54
CA GLN A 383 -21.91 -5.59 -24.50
C GLN A 383 -20.83 -4.66 -23.92
N LEU A 384 -21.23 -3.49 -23.39
CA LEU A 384 -20.30 -2.47 -22.87
C LEU A 384 -19.61 -2.90 -21.55
N LEU A 385 -20.33 -3.59 -20.67
CA LEU A 385 -19.77 -4.07 -19.39
C LEU A 385 -19.04 -5.42 -19.49
N GLY A 386 -19.00 -6.04 -20.68
CA GLY A 386 -18.27 -7.30 -20.93
C GLY A 386 -18.84 -8.52 -20.20
N ILE A 387 -20.16 -8.57 -19.99
CA ILE A 387 -20.87 -9.61 -19.23
C ILE A 387 -21.91 -10.34 -20.10
N SER A 388 -22.41 -11.50 -19.65
CA SER A 388 -23.50 -12.20 -20.33
C SER A 388 -24.87 -11.71 -19.85
N THR A 389 -25.87 -11.69 -20.74
CA THR A 389 -27.26 -11.35 -20.39
C THR A 389 -27.84 -12.34 -19.37
N THR A 390 -27.46 -13.61 -19.44
CA THR A 390 -27.90 -14.66 -18.51
C THR A 390 -27.31 -14.48 -17.11
N ASP A 391 -26.06 -14.03 -16.98
CA ASP A 391 -25.48 -13.70 -15.67
C ASP A 391 -26.06 -12.40 -15.10
N LEU A 392 -26.34 -11.39 -15.95
CA LEU A 392 -27.01 -10.16 -15.54
C LEU A 392 -28.42 -10.43 -15.01
N GLU A 393 -29.26 -11.14 -15.78
CA GLU A 393 -30.62 -11.51 -15.35
C GLU A 393 -30.58 -12.30 -14.04
N LYS A 394 -29.70 -13.31 -13.94
CA LYS A 394 -29.53 -14.11 -12.73
C LYS A 394 -29.11 -13.28 -11.52
N ALA A 395 -28.28 -12.25 -11.70
CA ALA A 395 -27.81 -11.36 -10.64
C ALA A 395 -28.82 -10.27 -10.22
N LEU A 396 -29.80 -9.97 -11.07
CA LEU A 396 -30.85 -8.97 -10.82
C LEU A 396 -32.16 -9.61 -10.34
N CYS A 397 -32.59 -10.70 -10.96
CA CYS A 397 -33.89 -11.36 -10.73
C CYS A 397 -33.81 -12.53 -9.73
N SER A 398 -32.62 -12.89 -9.23
CA SER A 398 -32.46 -13.93 -8.21
C SER A 398 -31.41 -13.60 -7.16
N ARG A 399 -31.50 -14.25 -6.00
CA ARG A 399 -30.49 -14.21 -4.93
C ARG A 399 -30.18 -15.61 -4.43
N GLN A 400 -28.92 -15.85 -4.06
CA GLN A 400 -28.53 -17.06 -3.37
C GLN A 400 -28.65 -16.88 -1.85
N ILE A 401 -29.24 -17.87 -1.17
CA ILE A 401 -29.43 -17.92 0.27
C ILE A 401 -28.72 -19.18 0.80
N ALA A 402 -27.71 -18.99 1.64
CA ALA A 402 -27.06 -20.10 2.34
C ALA A 402 -27.92 -20.56 3.51
N VAL A 403 -28.34 -21.83 3.50
CA VAL A 403 -29.20 -22.44 4.54
C VAL A 403 -28.58 -23.77 4.97
N ALA A 404 -28.19 -23.87 6.24
CA ALA A 404 -27.62 -25.07 6.88
C ALA A 404 -26.35 -25.71 6.23
N GLY A 405 -25.85 -25.17 5.12
CA GLY A 405 -24.72 -25.68 4.35
C GLY A 405 -24.99 -25.65 2.84
N ASP A 406 -26.26 -25.77 2.45
CA ASP A 406 -26.72 -25.69 1.07
C ASP A 406 -26.93 -24.23 0.61
N THR A 407 -26.98 -24.03 -0.70
CA THR A 407 -27.23 -22.71 -1.32
C THR A 407 -28.49 -22.78 -2.17
N VAL A 408 -29.58 -22.19 -1.67
CA VAL A 408 -30.88 -22.15 -2.34
C VAL A 408 -30.98 -20.86 -3.16
N THR A 409 -31.34 -20.96 -4.43
CA THR A 409 -31.70 -19.78 -5.24
C THR A 409 -33.14 -19.38 -4.91
N ALA A 410 -33.34 -18.14 -4.46
CA ALA A 410 -34.66 -17.54 -4.32
C ALA A 410 -34.82 -16.43 -5.36
N PHE A 411 -35.89 -16.49 -6.14
CA PHE A 411 -36.22 -15.45 -7.11
C PHE A 411 -36.69 -14.16 -6.43
N LEU A 412 -36.71 -13.08 -7.22
CA LEU A 412 -37.10 -11.73 -6.79
C LEU A 412 -38.29 -11.27 -7.62
N LYS A 413 -39.21 -10.52 -6.98
CA LYS A 413 -40.32 -9.83 -7.67
C LYS A 413 -39.78 -8.67 -8.51
N LYS A 414 -40.54 -8.22 -9.52
CA LYS A 414 -40.16 -7.15 -10.45
C LYS A 414 -39.51 -5.95 -9.76
N ASP A 415 -40.21 -5.32 -8.82
CA ASP A 415 -39.74 -4.12 -8.10
C ASP A 415 -38.43 -4.37 -7.34
N GLN A 416 -38.21 -5.60 -6.88
CA GLN A 416 -36.99 -6.01 -6.17
C GLN A 416 -35.80 -6.26 -7.11
N ALA A 417 -36.06 -6.59 -8.38
CA ALA A 417 -35.05 -6.66 -9.42
C ALA A 417 -34.71 -5.27 -9.97
N GLU A 418 -35.70 -4.37 -10.09
CA GLU A 418 -35.52 -2.95 -10.39
C GLU A 418 -34.69 -2.24 -9.29
N GLU A 419 -34.98 -2.51 -8.00
CA GLU A 419 -34.09 -2.14 -6.88
C GLU A 419 -32.65 -2.64 -7.06
N CYS A 420 -32.48 -3.88 -7.53
CA CYS A 420 -31.17 -4.49 -7.71
C CYS A 420 -30.41 -3.89 -8.90
N ALA A 421 -31.09 -3.52 -9.99
CA ALA A 421 -30.51 -2.81 -11.12
C ALA A 421 -30.03 -1.43 -10.67
N GLY A 422 -30.90 -0.64 -10.03
CA GLY A 422 -30.51 0.65 -9.47
C GLY A 422 -29.38 0.53 -8.43
N ALA A 423 -29.35 -0.52 -7.61
CA ALA A 423 -28.25 -0.77 -6.67
C ALA A 423 -26.93 -1.16 -7.37
N LEU A 424 -26.98 -1.81 -8.54
CA LEU A 424 -25.81 -2.11 -9.36
C LEU A 424 -25.24 -0.83 -9.99
N SER A 425 -26.08 -0.04 -10.67
CA SER A 425 -25.73 1.25 -11.30
C SER A 425 -25.00 2.17 -10.32
N LYS A 426 -25.52 2.32 -9.10
CA LYS A 426 -24.91 3.10 -8.01
C LYS A 426 -23.58 2.55 -7.49
N ALA A 427 -23.40 1.24 -7.50
CA ALA A 427 -22.15 0.60 -7.09
C ALA A 427 -21.05 0.78 -8.15
N ILE A 428 -21.40 0.66 -9.45
CA ILE A 428 -20.47 0.93 -10.55
C ILE A 428 -20.04 2.41 -10.51
N TYR A 429 -20.99 3.35 -10.43
CA TYR A 429 -20.65 4.79 -10.39
C TYR A 429 -19.79 5.16 -9.18
N SER A 430 -20.08 4.61 -7.99
CA SER A 430 -19.21 4.79 -6.82
C SER A 430 -17.80 4.34 -7.10
N ASN A 431 -17.62 3.11 -7.60
CA ASN A 431 -16.29 2.56 -7.85
C ASN A 431 -15.53 3.38 -8.92
N VAL A 432 -16.23 3.93 -9.92
CA VAL A 432 -15.66 4.85 -10.92
C VAL A 432 -15.20 6.16 -10.28
N PHE A 433 -16.00 6.76 -9.40
CA PHE A 433 -15.63 7.98 -8.67
C PHE A 433 -14.47 7.74 -7.70
N ASP A 434 -14.54 6.66 -6.93
CA ASP A 434 -13.50 6.23 -5.99
C ASP A 434 -12.16 5.97 -6.73
N TRP A 435 -12.20 5.33 -7.90
CA TRP A 435 -11.04 5.13 -8.80
C TRP A 435 -10.52 6.43 -9.40
N LEU A 436 -11.39 7.36 -9.81
CA LEU A 436 -10.98 8.66 -10.35
C LEU A 436 -10.22 9.47 -9.29
N VAL A 437 -10.69 9.46 -8.03
CA VAL A 437 -10.01 10.11 -6.90
C VAL A 437 -8.68 9.44 -6.57
N GLU A 438 -8.59 8.10 -6.60
CA GLU A 438 -7.32 7.37 -6.43
C GLU A 438 -6.32 7.68 -7.56
N THR A 439 -6.80 7.79 -8.80
CA THR A 439 -5.98 8.13 -9.99
C THR A 439 -5.49 9.57 -9.93
N ILE A 440 -6.35 10.52 -9.56
CA ILE A 440 -5.99 11.93 -9.29
C ILE A 440 -4.89 12.00 -8.23
N ASN A 441 -5.07 11.34 -7.09
CA ASN A 441 -4.08 11.33 -6.01
C ASN A 441 -2.75 10.72 -6.48
N THR A 442 -2.77 9.58 -7.18
CA THR A 442 -1.57 8.95 -7.75
C THR A 442 -0.82 9.88 -8.73
N SER A 443 -1.49 10.88 -9.29
CA SER A 443 -0.94 11.84 -10.25
C SER A 443 -0.51 13.18 -9.64
N LEU A 444 -0.89 13.47 -8.38
CA LEU A 444 -0.63 14.75 -7.69
C LEU A 444 0.15 14.62 -6.37
N GLU A 445 0.13 13.45 -5.72
CA GLU A 445 0.67 13.24 -4.38
C GLU A 445 2.20 13.09 -4.36
N ASN A 446 2.86 13.75 -3.41
CA ASN A 446 4.32 13.78 -3.27
C ASN A 446 4.78 13.65 -1.82
N ASP A 447 4.27 12.63 -1.12
CA ASP A 447 4.60 12.26 0.27
C ASP A 447 6.11 12.10 0.54
N THR A 448 6.95 11.99 -0.50
CA THR A 448 8.43 11.92 -0.34
C THR A 448 9.09 13.27 -0.12
N LYS A 449 8.53 14.36 -0.68
CA LYS A 449 9.00 15.74 -0.47
C LYS A 449 8.21 16.48 0.59
N MET A 450 6.94 16.10 0.80
CA MET A 450 6.04 16.74 1.75
C MET A 450 6.60 16.79 3.18
N ARG A 451 6.35 17.93 3.83
CA ARG A 451 6.78 18.28 5.18
C ARG A 451 5.63 18.89 5.97
N TYR A 452 4.92 19.82 5.33
CA TYR A 452 3.75 20.49 5.86
C TYR A 452 2.58 20.41 4.87
N HIS A 453 1.38 20.71 5.32
CA HIS A 453 0.23 20.88 4.43
C HIS A 453 -0.72 21.97 4.89
N VAL A 454 -1.42 22.57 3.92
CA VAL A 454 -2.63 23.37 4.14
C VAL A 454 -3.81 22.55 3.61
N GLY A 455 -4.73 22.17 4.50
CA GLY A 455 -5.92 21.38 4.18
C GLY A 455 -7.17 22.24 4.03
N ILE A 456 -7.69 22.38 2.81
CA ILE A 456 -8.91 23.16 2.54
C ILE A 456 -10.12 22.21 2.53
N LEU A 457 -11.12 22.49 3.38
CA LEU A 457 -12.35 21.70 3.49
C LEU A 457 -13.53 22.43 2.82
N ASP A 458 -13.99 21.91 1.69
CA ASP A 458 -15.18 22.31 0.94
C ASP A 458 -16.21 21.17 1.04
N ILE A 459 -17.12 21.28 1.99
CA ILE A 459 -18.11 20.24 2.33
C ILE A 459 -19.53 20.74 2.06
N PHE A 460 -20.49 19.83 1.94
CA PHE A 460 -21.91 20.16 1.98
C PHE A 460 -22.22 21.10 3.17
N GLY A 461 -22.95 22.18 2.89
CA GLY A 461 -23.63 22.92 3.96
C GLY A 461 -24.79 22.10 4.53
N PHE A 462 -25.40 22.61 5.59
CA PHE A 462 -26.64 22.07 6.15
C PHE A 462 -27.73 21.94 5.06
N GLU A 463 -28.41 20.80 5.00
CA GLU A 463 -29.50 20.52 4.05
C GLU A 463 -30.84 20.32 4.76
N HIS A 464 -31.85 21.10 4.36
CA HIS A 464 -33.24 20.87 4.75
C HIS A 464 -34.17 20.95 3.53
N PHE A 465 -34.94 19.89 3.31
CA PHE A 465 -35.90 19.71 2.23
C PHE A 465 -37.26 19.24 2.78
N LYS A 466 -38.28 19.22 1.91
CA LYS A 466 -39.61 18.67 2.24
C LYS A 466 -39.56 17.19 2.65
N HIS A 467 -38.59 16.44 2.15
CA HIS A 467 -38.40 15.01 2.41
C HIS A 467 -36.91 14.70 2.65
N ASN A 468 -36.52 14.59 3.93
CA ASN A 468 -35.13 14.35 4.34
C ASN A 468 -34.90 12.86 4.60
N SER A 469 -33.77 12.33 4.12
CA SER A 469 -33.42 10.90 4.19
C SER A 469 -32.09 10.67 4.93
N PHE A 470 -31.56 9.44 4.88
CA PHE A 470 -30.30 9.08 5.55
C PHE A 470 -29.11 9.91 5.01
N GLU A 471 -29.21 10.30 3.75
CA GLU A 471 -28.29 11.18 3.05
C GLU A 471 -28.19 12.56 3.75
N GLN A 472 -29.32 13.24 4.00
CA GLN A 472 -29.37 14.51 4.77
C GLN A 472 -28.95 14.33 6.23
N PHE A 473 -29.35 13.24 6.88
CA PHE A 473 -28.90 12.93 8.24
C PHE A 473 -27.37 12.86 8.34
N CYS A 474 -26.69 12.25 7.37
CA CYS A 474 -25.23 12.20 7.35
C CYS A 474 -24.58 13.56 7.06
N ILE A 475 -25.20 14.38 6.20
CA ILE A 475 -24.72 15.74 5.88
C ILE A 475 -24.85 16.67 7.10
N ASN A 476 -26.02 16.67 7.75
CA ASN A 476 -26.29 17.53 8.89
C ASN A 476 -25.47 17.09 10.10
N TYR A 477 -25.31 15.79 10.35
CA TYR A 477 -24.39 15.28 11.37
C TYR A 477 -22.92 15.69 11.11
N ALA A 478 -22.47 15.71 9.85
CA ALA A 478 -21.13 16.22 9.52
C ALA A 478 -21.00 17.73 9.81
N ASN A 479 -22.07 18.51 9.57
CA ASN A 479 -22.10 19.92 9.93
C ASN A 479 -22.15 20.13 11.46
N GLU A 480 -22.88 19.32 12.23
CA GLU A 480 -22.83 19.33 13.71
C GLU A 480 -21.40 19.12 14.23
N LYS A 481 -20.66 18.17 13.66
CA LYS A 481 -19.26 17.93 14.05
C LYS A 481 -18.32 19.08 13.69
N LEU A 482 -18.62 19.84 12.64
CA LEU A 482 -17.86 21.05 12.29
C LEU A 482 -18.25 22.24 13.18
N GLN A 483 -19.53 22.39 13.52
CA GLN A 483 -20.02 23.39 14.48
C GLN A 483 -19.45 23.12 15.89
N GLN A 484 -19.41 21.85 16.33
CA GLN A 484 -18.77 21.45 17.59
C GLN A 484 -17.29 21.85 17.62
N LYS A 485 -16.56 21.63 16.53
CA LYS A 485 -15.14 21.98 16.42
C LYS A 485 -14.93 23.49 16.41
N PHE A 486 -15.76 24.23 15.66
CA PHE A 486 -15.78 25.70 15.68
C PHE A 486 -16.04 26.25 17.09
N THR A 487 -17.09 25.77 17.76
CA THR A 487 -17.46 26.18 19.13
C THR A 487 -16.36 25.83 20.15
N GLN A 488 -15.68 24.69 19.97
CA GLN A 488 -14.54 24.30 20.81
C GLN A 488 -13.32 25.23 20.63
N ASP A 489 -13.01 25.61 19.39
CA ASP A 489 -11.81 26.39 19.09
C ASP A 489 -12.00 27.89 19.39
N VAL A 490 -13.14 28.46 18.98
CA VAL A 490 -13.44 29.90 19.12
C VAL A 490 -13.82 30.28 20.54
N PHE A 491 -14.54 29.40 21.26
CA PHE A 491 -14.96 29.67 22.64
C PHE A 491 -14.16 28.84 23.64
N LYS A 492 -14.42 27.54 23.75
CA LYS A 492 -13.94 26.70 24.88
C LYS A 492 -12.43 26.76 25.09
N THR A 493 -11.64 26.82 24.02
CA THR A 493 -10.17 26.88 24.10
C THR A 493 -9.68 28.24 24.62
N VAL A 494 -10.23 29.35 24.11
CA VAL A 494 -9.90 30.72 24.56
C VAL A 494 -10.31 30.95 26.02
N GLN A 495 -11.45 30.38 26.43
CA GLN A 495 -11.94 30.46 27.82
C GLN A 495 -10.96 29.78 28.80
N LEU A 496 -10.45 28.60 28.45
CA LEU A 496 -9.43 27.89 29.22
C LEU A 496 -8.07 28.63 29.25
N GLU A 497 -7.74 29.39 28.20
CA GLU A 497 -6.52 30.21 28.15
C GLU A 497 -6.63 31.44 29.07
N TYR A 498 -7.77 32.14 29.08
CA TYR A 498 -8.04 33.22 30.04
C TYR A 498 -8.06 32.73 31.50
N GLU A 499 -8.62 31.53 31.77
CA GLU A 499 -8.54 30.90 33.08
C GLU A 499 -7.10 30.57 33.50
N ALA A 500 -6.28 30.05 32.57
CA ALA A 500 -4.89 29.68 32.82
C ALA A 500 -3.99 30.90 33.11
N GLU A 501 -4.18 32.01 32.40
CA GLU A 501 -3.51 33.29 32.65
C GLU A 501 -4.10 34.08 33.83
N GLY A 502 -5.16 33.57 34.47
CA GLY A 502 -5.81 34.19 35.64
C GLY A 502 -6.58 35.47 35.33
N ILE A 503 -7.00 35.66 34.08
CA ILE A 503 -7.72 36.84 33.60
C ILE A 503 -9.18 36.78 34.08
N VAL A 504 -9.61 37.78 34.86
CA VAL A 504 -11.00 37.92 35.28
C VAL A 504 -11.84 38.35 34.09
N TRP A 505 -12.56 37.41 33.49
CA TRP A 505 -13.41 37.61 32.32
C TRP A 505 -14.86 37.20 32.61
N SER A 506 -15.82 37.78 31.89
CA SER A 506 -17.25 37.47 32.02
C SER A 506 -17.65 36.36 31.06
N HIS A 507 -18.22 35.26 31.56
CA HIS A 507 -18.59 34.12 30.73
C HIS A 507 -19.48 34.52 29.56
N ILE A 508 -19.02 34.23 28.33
CA ILE A 508 -19.80 34.36 27.11
C ILE A 508 -20.57 33.05 26.94
N ASP A 509 -21.90 33.13 27.04
CA ASP A 509 -22.79 32.03 26.72
C ASP A 509 -22.79 31.76 25.21
N PHE A 510 -22.76 30.49 24.83
CA PHE A 510 -22.79 30.04 23.44
C PHE A 510 -23.61 28.75 23.32
N ALA A 511 -24.15 28.49 22.14
CA ALA A 511 -24.84 27.23 21.85
C ALA A 511 -23.83 26.07 21.71
N ASP A 512 -23.78 25.19 22.71
CA ASP A 512 -23.07 23.91 22.65
C ASP A 512 -24.00 22.82 22.10
N ASN A 513 -23.58 22.12 21.06
CA ASN A 513 -24.38 21.10 20.36
C ASN A 513 -24.03 19.66 20.76
N GLN A 514 -23.36 19.48 21.90
CA GLN A 514 -22.94 18.19 22.41
C GLN A 514 -24.12 17.26 22.72
N ASP A 515 -25.28 17.80 23.07
CA ASP A 515 -26.54 17.07 23.27
C ASP A 515 -27.06 16.43 21.97
N VAL A 516 -27.21 17.22 20.90
CA VAL A 516 -27.58 16.76 19.54
C VAL A 516 -26.61 15.67 19.07
N ILE A 517 -25.32 15.89 19.28
CA ILE A 517 -24.26 14.95 18.90
C ILE A 517 -24.36 13.64 19.71
N SER A 518 -24.67 13.70 21.00
CA SER A 518 -24.84 12.51 21.85
C SER A 518 -26.05 11.68 21.37
N VAL A 519 -27.19 12.31 21.10
CA VAL A 519 -28.37 11.64 20.54
C VAL A 519 -28.05 10.95 19.19
N ILE A 520 -27.11 11.49 18.40
CA ILE A 520 -26.70 10.90 17.11
C ILE A 520 -25.69 9.75 17.27
N GLU A 521 -24.54 9.98 17.91
CA GLU A 521 -23.36 9.10 17.81
C GLU A 521 -23.19 8.12 18.97
N ASP A 522 -23.85 8.37 20.11
CA ASP A 522 -23.51 7.72 21.37
C ASP A 522 -23.93 6.24 21.43
N ARG A 523 -23.51 5.52 22.47
CA ARG A 523 -23.72 4.06 22.57
C ARG A 523 -25.19 3.62 22.44
N LEU A 524 -26.14 4.48 22.82
CA LEU A 524 -27.58 4.26 22.65
C LEU A 524 -28.23 5.25 21.64
N GLY A 525 -27.44 6.07 20.95
CA GLY A 525 -27.91 7.04 19.97
C GLY A 525 -28.36 6.44 18.63
N ILE A 526 -28.82 7.32 17.73
CA ILE A 526 -29.45 6.98 16.45
C ILE A 526 -28.57 6.04 15.61
N ILE A 527 -27.27 6.31 15.47
CA ILE A 527 -26.36 5.48 14.65
C ILE A 527 -26.22 4.08 15.25
N SER A 528 -26.16 3.94 16.57
CA SER A 528 -26.09 2.65 17.26
C SER A 528 -27.38 1.84 17.05
N LEU A 529 -28.54 2.45 17.33
CA LEU A 529 -29.84 1.80 17.23
C LEU A 529 -30.22 1.44 15.79
N LEU A 530 -29.81 2.26 14.81
CA LEU A 530 -29.94 1.98 13.38
C LEU A 530 -29.12 0.75 12.98
N ASN A 531 -27.84 0.67 13.38
CA ASN A 531 -27.00 -0.50 13.09
C ASN A 531 -27.58 -1.79 13.71
N ASP A 532 -28.11 -1.69 14.92
CA ASP A 532 -28.80 -2.80 15.58
C ASP A 532 -30.05 -3.24 14.79
N GLU A 533 -30.83 -2.30 14.26
CA GLU A 533 -32.04 -2.58 13.47
C GLU A 533 -31.73 -3.13 12.07
N VAL A 534 -30.64 -2.68 11.44
CA VAL A 534 -30.09 -3.20 10.19
C VAL A 534 -29.80 -4.70 10.30
N MET A 535 -29.37 -5.16 11.47
CA MET A 535 -28.98 -6.55 11.72
C MET A 535 -30.16 -7.46 12.11
N ARG A 536 -31.38 -6.93 12.35
CA ARG A 536 -32.55 -7.75 12.73
C ARG A 536 -33.27 -8.34 11.50
N PRO A 537 -33.42 -9.68 11.37
CA PRO A 537 -34.07 -10.31 10.21
C PRO A 537 -35.52 -9.88 9.93
N LYS A 538 -36.22 -9.34 10.94
CA LYS A 538 -37.57 -8.76 10.85
C LYS A 538 -37.66 -7.35 11.45
N GLY A 539 -36.58 -6.57 11.42
CA GLY A 539 -36.71 -5.15 11.75
C GLY A 539 -37.64 -4.42 10.77
N ASN A 540 -38.06 -3.20 11.10
CA ASN A 540 -38.69 -2.23 10.19
C ASN A 540 -38.46 -0.79 10.72
N ASP A 541 -38.74 0.22 9.88
CA ASP A 541 -38.47 1.62 10.24
C ASP A 541 -39.37 2.10 11.40
N GLU A 542 -40.61 1.60 11.50
CA GLU A 542 -41.51 1.80 12.65
C GLU A 542 -40.89 1.28 13.97
N SER A 543 -40.21 0.14 13.94
CA SER A 543 -39.52 -0.43 15.11
C SER A 543 -38.21 0.29 15.46
N LEU A 544 -37.59 1.00 14.51
CA LEU A 544 -36.47 1.91 14.79
C LEU A 544 -36.99 3.16 15.51
N VAL A 545 -38.02 3.82 14.94
CA VAL A 545 -38.62 5.01 15.54
C VAL A 545 -39.21 4.70 16.92
N SER A 546 -39.88 3.55 17.09
CA SER A 546 -40.40 3.11 18.39
C SER A 546 -39.30 2.78 19.43
N LYS A 547 -38.09 2.39 19.01
CA LYS A 547 -36.93 2.28 19.93
C LYS A 547 -36.47 3.68 20.35
N LEU A 548 -36.26 4.57 19.36
CA LEU A 548 -35.77 5.92 19.56
C LEU A 548 -36.68 6.68 20.53
N SER A 549 -38.00 6.66 20.32
CA SER A 549 -38.98 7.31 21.17
C SER A 549 -39.18 6.67 22.55
N THR A 550 -38.61 5.48 22.79
CA THR A 550 -38.59 4.83 24.13
C THR A 550 -37.32 5.19 24.90
N ILE A 551 -36.20 5.38 24.20
CA ILE A 551 -34.88 5.68 24.78
C ILE A 551 -34.75 7.18 25.00
N HIS A 552 -34.89 7.99 23.95
CA HIS A 552 -34.76 9.45 23.96
C HIS A 552 -36.06 10.16 24.37
N LYS A 553 -36.85 9.53 25.26
CA LYS A 553 -38.19 10.01 25.65
C LYS A 553 -38.16 11.28 26.51
N ASP A 554 -37.04 11.54 27.17
CA ASP A 554 -36.84 12.67 28.10
C ASP A 554 -36.03 13.80 27.45
N GLU A 555 -35.57 13.62 26.20
CA GLU A 555 -34.65 14.50 25.46
C GLU A 555 -35.42 15.31 24.39
N GLN A 556 -36.64 15.76 24.74
CA GLN A 556 -37.62 16.29 23.78
C GLN A 556 -37.21 17.61 23.13
N ASP A 557 -36.33 18.39 23.77
CA ASP A 557 -35.77 19.62 23.19
C ASP A 557 -34.82 19.33 22.01
N VAL A 558 -34.22 18.14 21.98
CA VAL A 558 -33.24 17.69 20.96
C VAL A 558 -33.89 16.81 19.88
N ILE A 559 -34.81 15.92 20.27
CA ILE A 559 -35.42 14.94 19.36
C ILE A 559 -36.93 14.76 19.60
N GLU A 560 -37.70 15.08 18.57
CA GLU A 560 -39.17 15.03 18.60
C GLU A 560 -39.73 13.87 17.76
N PHE A 561 -40.88 13.35 18.19
CA PHE A 561 -41.54 12.20 17.54
C PHE A 561 -42.98 12.58 17.09
N PRO A 562 -43.20 12.89 15.80
CA PRO A 562 -44.50 13.32 15.29
C PRO A 562 -45.62 12.31 15.55
N ARG A 563 -46.62 12.70 16.36
CA ARG A 563 -47.77 11.84 16.73
C ARG A 563 -48.57 11.30 15.53
N THR A 564 -48.48 11.95 14.38
CA THR A 564 -49.14 11.56 13.12
C THR A 564 -48.37 10.54 12.29
N SER A 565 -47.07 10.31 12.54
CA SER A 565 -46.22 9.50 11.67
C SER A 565 -45.25 8.61 12.45
N ARG A 566 -45.51 7.29 12.44
CA ARG A 566 -44.67 6.29 13.12
C ARG A 566 -43.37 5.93 12.39
N THR A 567 -43.03 6.62 11.31
CA THR A 567 -41.81 6.36 10.49
C THR A 567 -40.90 7.59 10.37
N GLN A 568 -41.16 8.61 11.19
CA GLN A 568 -40.44 9.88 11.19
C GLN A 568 -40.07 10.29 12.62
N PHE A 569 -39.02 11.09 12.71
CA PHE A 569 -38.61 11.85 13.90
C PHE A 569 -37.93 13.14 13.42
N THR A 570 -37.88 14.14 14.28
CA THR A 570 -37.25 15.43 13.99
C THR A 570 -36.04 15.58 14.90
N ILE A 571 -34.89 15.99 14.36
CA ILE A 571 -33.73 16.42 15.16
C ILE A 571 -33.69 17.95 15.14
N ASN A 572 -33.56 18.56 16.31
CA ASN A 572 -33.39 19.99 16.48
C ASN A 572 -31.88 20.30 16.40
N HIS A 573 -31.41 20.50 15.17
CA HIS A 573 -30.01 20.79 14.86
C HIS A 573 -29.65 22.25 15.16
N TYR A 574 -28.35 22.56 15.20
CA TYR A 574 -27.84 23.93 15.41
C TYR A 574 -28.39 24.97 14.42
N ALA A 575 -28.75 24.53 13.21
CA ALA A 575 -29.33 25.34 12.13
C ALA A 575 -30.86 25.14 11.95
N GLY A 576 -31.52 24.45 12.86
CA GLY A 576 -32.98 24.29 12.91
C GLY A 576 -33.50 22.84 12.84
N ALA A 577 -34.80 22.69 13.11
CA ALA A 577 -35.49 21.41 13.16
C ALA A 577 -35.60 20.72 11.78
N VAL A 578 -35.12 19.48 11.68
CA VAL A 578 -35.16 18.68 10.43
C VAL A 578 -35.93 17.37 10.67
N THR A 579 -37.12 17.26 10.06
CA THR A 579 -37.90 16.02 10.08
C THR A 579 -37.31 15.00 9.10
N LEU A 580 -36.76 13.91 9.66
CA LEU A 580 -36.17 12.80 8.93
C LEU A 580 -37.20 11.69 8.71
N ARG A 581 -37.16 11.06 7.52
CA ARG A 581 -37.86 9.81 7.24
C ARG A 581 -36.86 8.73 6.82
N PHE A 582 -36.64 7.75 7.69
CA PHE A 582 -35.87 6.58 7.31
C PHE A 582 -36.69 5.72 6.34
N LEU A 583 -36.35 5.80 5.06
CA LEU A 583 -36.81 4.88 4.02
C LEU A 583 -35.75 3.80 3.80
N ARG A 584 -36.14 2.56 4.11
CA ARG A 584 -35.33 1.34 4.04
C ARG A 584 -34.66 1.05 2.69
N LYS A 585 -33.48 1.61 2.43
CA LYS A 585 -32.52 1.13 1.41
C LYS A 585 -31.60 0.02 1.96
N LEU A 586 -32.11 -0.84 2.86
CA LEU A 586 -31.29 -1.80 3.63
C LEU A 586 -30.46 -2.74 2.78
N ARG A 587 -30.98 -3.20 1.63
CA ARG A 587 -30.24 -4.07 0.71
C ARG A 587 -29.00 -3.37 0.14
N ALA A 588 -29.09 -2.07 -0.12
CA ALA A 588 -27.96 -1.26 -0.56
C ALA A 588 -26.95 -1.06 0.58
N ILE A 589 -27.40 -0.75 1.80
CA ILE A 589 -26.50 -0.60 2.97
C ILE A 589 -25.80 -1.93 3.30
N VAL A 590 -26.51 -3.06 3.28
CA VAL A 590 -25.91 -4.39 3.54
C VAL A 590 -24.98 -4.83 2.40
N LYS A 591 -25.28 -4.53 1.12
CA LYS A 591 -24.32 -4.71 0.02
C LYS A 591 -23.10 -3.78 0.18
N LEU A 592 -23.29 -2.52 0.54
CA LEU A 592 -22.19 -1.57 0.69
C LEU A 592 -21.30 -1.94 1.88
N GLN A 593 -21.87 -2.38 2.99
CA GLN A 593 -21.12 -2.93 4.12
C GLN A 593 -20.44 -4.26 3.79
N SER A 594 -21.04 -5.16 2.99
CA SER A 594 -20.39 -6.42 2.61
C SER A 594 -19.25 -6.19 1.61
N VAL A 595 -19.41 -5.25 0.66
CA VAL A 595 -18.34 -4.78 -0.23
C VAL A 595 -17.24 -4.07 0.55
N ALA A 596 -17.57 -3.15 1.47
CA ALA A 596 -16.56 -2.47 2.30
C ALA A 596 -15.79 -3.46 3.21
N ARG A 597 -16.49 -4.40 3.85
CA ARG A 597 -15.85 -5.50 4.60
C ARG A 597 -14.98 -6.37 3.68
N CYS A 598 -15.42 -6.63 2.45
CA CYS A 598 -14.64 -7.36 1.45
C CYS A 598 -13.38 -6.59 1.04
N VAL A 599 -13.47 -5.30 0.70
CA VAL A 599 -12.34 -4.43 0.33
C VAL A 599 -11.35 -4.28 1.49
N ILE A 600 -11.81 -4.04 2.73
CA ILE A 600 -10.94 -3.96 3.91
C ILE A 600 -10.20 -5.29 4.13
N MET A 601 -10.88 -6.44 4.00
CA MET A 601 -10.24 -7.74 4.15
C MET A 601 -9.37 -8.12 2.95
N MET A 602 -9.70 -7.68 1.74
CA MET A 602 -8.90 -7.85 0.52
C MET A 602 -7.62 -7.01 0.59
N ASN A 603 -7.69 -5.77 1.07
CA ASN A 603 -6.53 -4.90 1.26
C ASN A 603 -5.62 -5.42 2.37
N ARG A 604 -6.19 -5.92 3.49
CA ARG A 604 -5.44 -6.65 4.52
C ARG A 604 -4.81 -7.94 3.98
N TYR A 605 -5.53 -8.71 3.17
CA TYR A 605 -5.03 -9.95 2.55
C TYR A 605 -3.93 -9.69 1.52
N GLN A 606 -4.07 -8.67 0.66
CA GLN A 606 -3.06 -8.28 -0.32
C GLN A 606 -1.81 -7.71 0.37
N SER A 607 -1.97 -6.93 1.44
CA SER A 607 -0.86 -6.47 2.29
C SER A 607 -0.11 -7.65 2.94
N PHE A 608 -0.84 -8.58 3.55
CA PHE A 608 -0.28 -9.79 4.13
C PHE A 608 0.41 -10.68 3.08
N LYS A 609 -0.22 -10.86 1.91
CA LYS A 609 0.33 -11.59 0.76
C LYS A 609 1.58 -10.91 0.20
N ALA A 610 1.65 -9.59 0.13
CA ALA A 610 2.83 -8.84 -0.28
C ALA A 610 3.98 -9.01 0.73
N ALA A 611 3.70 -8.93 2.04
CA ALA A 611 4.67 -9.21 3.09
C ALA A 611 5.19 -10.65 3.02
N VAL A 612 4.30 -11.64 2.83
CA VAL A 612 4.66 -13.06 2.66
C VAL A 612 5.46 -13.29 1.38
N ILE A 613 5.10 -12.67 0.25
CA ILE A 613 5.87 -12.76 -1.00
C ILE A 613 7.27 -12.16 -0.81
N THR A 614 7.38 -11.02 -0.12
CA THR A 614 8.66 -10.36 0.20
C THR A 614 9.54 -11.24 1.09
N LEU A 615 8.99 -11.79 2.17
CA LEU A 615 9.69 -12.75 3.04
C LEU A 615 10.14 -14.01 2.26
N GLN A 616 9.27 -14.57 1.41
CA GLN A 616 9.63 -15.71 0.57
C GLN A 616 10.69 -15.35 -0.49
N ALA A 617 10.66 -14.14 -1.05
CA ALA A 617 11.65 -13.66 -2.01
C ALA A 617 13.02 -13.47 -1.35
N GLN A 618 13.06 -12.83 -0.16
CA GLN A 618 14.27 -12.73 0.66
C GLN A 618 14.82 -14.11 1.05
N TRP A 619 13.97 -15.05 1.46
CA TRP A 619 14.39 -16.42 1.79
C TRP A 619 14.89 -17.21 0.56
N ARG A 620 14.22 -17.10 -0.59
CA ARG A 620 14.69 -17.66 -1.87
C ARG A 620 16.04 -17.06 -2.26
N GLY A 621 16.22 -15.75 -2.10
CA GLY A 621 17.49 -15.05 -2.32
C GLY A 621 18.60 -15.50 -1.37
N TYR A 622 18.31 -15.65 -0.07
CA TYR A 622 19.24 -16.22 0.91
C TYR A 622 19.65 -17.65 0.55
N LYS A 623 18.69 -18.53 0.27
CA LYS A 623 18.92 -19.92 -0.13
C LYS A 623 19.71 -20.00 -1.44
N GLY A 624 19.40 -19.16 -2.43
CA GLY A 624 20.13 -19.02 -3.69
C GLY A 624 21.59 -18.58 -3.47
N ARG A 625 21.82 -17.53 -2.67
CA ARG A 625 23.17 -17.08 -2.29
C ARG A 625 23.96 -18.20 -1.56
N HIS A 626 23.32 -18.93 -0.65
CA HIS A 626 23.97 -20.01 0.10
C HIS A 626 24.31 -21.23 -0.80
N ILE A 627 23.47 -21.54 -1.79
CA ILE A 627 23.76 -22.55 -2.82
C ILE A 627 24.90 -22.07 -3.73
N ALA A 628 24.88 -20.82 -4.18
CA ALA A 628 25.92 -20.23 -5.01
C ALA A 628 27.29 -20.19 -4.30
N LEU A 629 27.32 -19.91 -2.99
CA LEU A 629 28.54 -20.00 -2.17
C LEU A 629 29.07 -21.43 -2.08
N LYS A 630 28.19 -22.43 -1.91
CA LYS A 630 28.59 -23.85 -1.94
C LYS A 630 29.12 -24.26 -3.32
N ALA A 631 28.48 -23.78 -4.40
CA ALA A 631 28.95 -24.01 -5.77
C ALA A 631 30.30 -23.34 -6.06
N LYS A 632 30.54 -22.09 -5.60
CA LYS A 632 31.84 -21.41 -5.68
C LYS A 632 32.93 -22.17 -4.92
N LYS A 633 32.67 -22.63 -3.68
CA LYS A 633 33.60 -23.46 -2.91
C LYS A 633 33.92 -24.78 -3.61
N ASN A 634 32.91 -25.48 -4.13
CA ASN A 634 33.10 -26.71 -4.90
C ASN A 634 33.90 -26.48 -6.20
N ARG A 635 33.61 -25.41 -6.96
CA ARG A 635 34.36 -25.05 -8.18
C ARG A 635 35.82 -24.74 -7.88
N SER A 636 36.10 -24.07 -6.76
CA SER A 636 37.47 -23.80 -6.29
C SER A 636 38.19 -25.10 -5.92
N ALA A 637 37.53 -25.99 -5.16
CA ALA A 637 38.08 -27.31 -4.80
C ALA A 637 38.38 -28.17 -6.03
N ILE A 638 37.46 -28.24 -7.01
CA ILE A 638 37.67 -28.94 -8.30
C ILE A 638 38.83 -28.33 -9.08
N THR A 639 38.99 -27.00 -9.05
CA THR A 639 40.09 -26.30 -9.71
C THR A 639 41.45 -26.66 -9.08
N ILE A 640 41.53 -26.64 -7.74
CA ILE A 640 42.73 -27.06 -6.99
C ILE A 640 43.05 -28.54 -7.28
N GLN A 641 42.05 -29.42 -7.22
CA GLN A 641 42.21 -30.85 -7.55
C GLN A 641 42.67 -31.07 -9.00
N LYS A 642 42.15 -30.29 -9.97
CA LYS A 642 42.59 -30.33 -11.37
C LYS A 642 44.07 -29.95 -11.51
N TYR A 643 44.51 -28.88 -10.84
CA TYR A 643 45.92 -28.48 -10.86
C TYR A 643 46.83 -29.49 -10.15
N ALA A 644 46.43 -30.04 -8.99
CA ALA A 644 47.19 -31.07 -8.28
C ALA A 644 47.36 -32.35 -9.13
N ARG A 645 46.28 -32.85 -9.75
CA ARG A 645 46.33 -34.01 -10.66
C ARG A 645 47.22 -33.74 -11.87
N ARG A 646 47.14 -32.53 -12.47
CA ARG A 646 48.01 -32.10 -13.57
C ARG A 646 49.48 -32.03 -13.15
N PHE A 647 49.79 -31.56 -11.94
CA PHE A 647 51.14 -31.49 -11.41
C PHE A 647 51.76 -32.88 -11.25
N VAL A 648 51.05 -33.81 -10.57
CA VAL A 648 51.53 -35.20 -10.38
C VAL A 648 51.82 -35.88 -11.72
N LYS A 649 50.90 -35.79 -12.70
CA LYS A 649 51.15 -36.36 -14.04
C LYS A 649 52.27 -35.66 -14.81
N ARG A 650 52.50 -34.35 -14.59
CA ARG A 650 53.62 -33.62 -15.21
C ARG A 650 54.97 -34.03 -14.64
N GLU A 651 55.06 -34.32 -13.34
CA GLU A 651 56.31 -34.84 -12.74
C GLU A 651 56.59 -36.29 -13.15
N GLN A 652 55.56 -37.15 -13.25
CA GLN A 652 55.72 -38.50 -13.83
C GLN A 652 56.31 -38.44 -15.25
N PHE A 653 55.69 -37.65 -16.14
CA PHE A 653 56.18 -37.46 -17.51
C PHE A 653 57.59 -36.83 -17.57
N LYS A 654 57.91 -35.88 -16.67
CA LYS A 654 59.29 -35.34 -16.56
C LYS A 654 60.29 -36.42 -16.14
N GLY A 655 59.91 -37.33 -15.25
CA GLY A 655 60.72 -38.47 -14.82
C GLY A 655 61.00 -39.42 -15.98
N GLU A 656 59.94 -39.85 -16.67
CA GLU A 656 59.99 -40.67 -17.89
C GLU A 656 60.88 -40.00 -18.97
N ARG A 657 60.68 -38.71 -19.26
CA ARG A 657 61.49 -37.96 -20.23
C ARG A 657 62.95 -37.83 -19.80
N LYS A 658 63.25 -37.64 -18.51
CA LYS A 658 64.63 -37.64 -17.98
C LYS A 658 65.28 -39.02 -18.13
N GLY A 659 64.53 -40.11 -17.94
CA GLY A 659 64.98 -41.47 -18.20
C GLY A 659 65.32 -41.68 -19.67
N ALA A 660 64.39 -41.36 -20.57
CA ALA A 660 64.59 -41.45 -22.02
C ALA A 660 65.79 -40.62 -22.51
N VAL A 661 65.95 -39.38 -22.04
CA VAL A 661 67.10 -38.53 -22.39
C VAL A 661 68.42 -39.10 -21.85
N LYS A 662 68.45 -39.70 -20.65
CA LYS A 662 69.65 -40.40 -20.15
C LYS A 662 70.02 -41.60 -21.04
N ILE A 663 69.03 -42.40 -21.47
CA ILE A 663 69.24 -43.55 -22.36
C ILE A 663 69.76 -43.07 -23.73
N GLN A 664 69.13 -42.03 -24.32
CA GLN A 664 69.57 -41.43 -25.58
C GLN A 664 70.98 -40.84 -25.50
N ALA A 665 71.32 -40.15 -24.40
CA ALA A 665 72.66 -39.62 -24.17
C ALA A 665 73.70 -40.74 -24.00
N PHE A 666 73.37 -41.82 -23.30
CA PHE A 666 74.25 -42.99 -23.16
C PHE A 666 74.49 -43.69 -24.51
N LEU A 667 73.44 -43.87 -25.33
CA LEU A 667 73.56 -44.47 -26.66
C LEU A 667 74.40 -43.59 -27.61
N ARG A 668 74.18 -42.26 -27.63
CA ARG A 668 75.02 -41.32 -28.39
C ARG A 668 76.48 -41.35 -27.92
N MET A 669 76.71 -41.35 -26.61
CA MET A 669 78.06 -41.46 -26.04
C MET A 669 78.73 -42.79 -26.40
N LYS A 670 78.01 -43.92 -26.37
CA LYS A 670 78.53 -45.23 -26.79
C LYS A 670 78.94 -45.26 -28.27
N TYR A 671 78.25 -44.51 -29.13
CA TYR A 671 78.53 -44.45 -30.57
C TYR A 671 79.67 -43.47 -30.94
N GLU A 672 79.79 -42.33 -30.24
CA GLU A 672 80.84 -41.33 -30.52
C GLU A 672 82.15 -41.57 -29.77
N ARG A 673 82.12 -42.24 -28.60
CA ARG A 673 83.32 -42.52 -27.79
C ARG A 673 84.43 -43.28 -28.54
N PRO A 674 84.17 -44.26 -29.42
CA PRO A 674 85.22 -44.88 -30.24
C PRO A 674 85.92 -43.90 -31.18
N LYS A 675 85.17 -42.98 -31.80
CA LYS A 675 85.72 -41.96 -32.71
C LYS A 675 86.57 -40.95 -31.93
N TYR A 676 86.06 -40.50 -30.78
CA TYR A 676 86.80 -39.59 -29.88
C TYR A 676 88.10 -40.22 -29.37
N LEU A 677 88.08 -41.50 -28.99
CA LEU A 677 89.30 -42.21 -28.56
C LEU A 677 90.32 -42.33 -29.70
N LYS A 678 89.88 -42.57 -30.95
CA LYS A 678 90.78 -42.56 -32.11
C LYS A 678 91.39 -41.17 -32.34
N ALA A 679 90.59 -40.11 -32.34
CA ALA A 679 91.07 -38.74 -32.49
C ALA A 679 92.02 -38.30 -31.35
N LEU A 680 91.79 -38.77 -30.12
CA LEU A 680 92.69 -38.55 -28.99
C LEU A 680 94.02 -39.29 -29.15
N GLN A 681 94.01 -40.48 -29.76
CA GLN A 681 95.20 -41.28 -30.05
C GLN A 681 96.01 -40.69 -31.22
N GLU A 682 95.33 -40.19 -32.25
CA GLU A 682 95.90 -39.41 -33.35
C GLU A 682 96.52 -38.10 -32.85
N LYS A 683 95.82 -37.36 -31.97
CA LYS A 683 96.41 -36.17 -31.33
C LYS A 683 97.64 -36.56 -30.49
N LYS A 684 97.57 -37.63 -29.68
CA LYS A 684 98.74 -38.03 -28.88
C LYS A 684 99.95 -38.36 -29.77
N GLN A 685 99.74 -38.92 -30.96
CA GLN A 685 100.83 -39.13 -31.94
C GLN A 685 101.38 -37.80 -32.49
N GLN A 686 100.56 -36.75 -32.64
CA GLN A 686 101.07 -35.40 -32.93
C GLN A 686 101.87 -34.82 -31.75
N ASP A 687 101.34 -34.91 -30.53
CA ASP A 687 102.00 -34.40 -29.31
C ASP A 687 103.35 -35.14 -29.08
N ASP A 688 103.41 -36.47 -29.31
CA ASP A 688 104.63 -37.28 -29.24
C ASP A 688 105.62 -36.95 -30.38
N MET A 689 105.15 -36.64 -31.59
CA MET A 689 106.00 -36.16 -32.70
C MET A 689 106.54 -34.74 -32.44
N GLU A 690 105.73 -33.84 -31.89
CA GLU A 690 106.15 -32.50 -31.50
C GLU A 690 107.18 -32.56 -30.35
N HIS A 691 107.01 -33.49 -29.41
CA HIS A 691 108.03 -33.76 -28.40
C HIS A 691 109.33 -34.32 -29.03
N GLN A 692 109.25 -35.22 -30.02
CA GLN A 692 110.45 -35.67 -30.76
C GLN A 692 111.12 -34.53 -31.54
N LEU A 693 110.37 -33.63 -32.16
CA LEU A 693 110.88 -32.47 -32.87
C LEU A 693 111.62 -31.52 -31.92
N ASN A 694 110.98 -31.16 -30.80
CA ASN A 694 111.59 -30.35 -29.74
C ASN A 694 112.84 -31.03 -29.18
N LYS A 695 112.84 -32.35 -29.00
CA LYS A 695 113.99 -33.13 -28.50
C LYS A 695 115.14 -33.24 -29.52
N LEU A 696 114.84 -33.11 -30.82
CA LEU A 696 115.86 -32.96 -31.87
C LEU A 696 116.42 -31.54 -31.91
N GLN A 697 115.61 -30.51 -31.67
CA GLN A 697 116.07 -29.13 -31.49
C GLN A 697 116.91 -28.96 -30.21
N GLU A 698 116.52 -29.58 -29.09
CA GLU A 698 117.36 -29.68 -27.88
C GLU A 698 118.68 -30.37 -28.20
N ARG A 699 118.68 -31.51 -28.92
CA ARG A 699 119.93 -32.17 -29.32
C ARG A 699 120.81 -31.29 -30.19
N LEU A 700 120.25 -30.50 -31.10
CA LEU A 700 120.98 -29.56 -31.94
C LEU A 700 121.59 -28.43 -31.10
N HIS A 701 120.83 -27.86 -30.16
CA HIS A 701 121.35 -26.85 -29.23
C HIS A 701 122.37 -27.42 -28.23
N ASP A 702 122.20 -28.66 -27.77
CA ASP A 702 123.17 -29.35 -26.92
C ASP A 702 124.42 -29.81 -27.68
N GLU A 703 124.34 -29.97 -29.00
CA GLU A 703 125.52 -30.22 -29.86
C GLU A 703 126.26 -28.91 -30.18
N GLN A 704 125.54 -27.80 -30.37
CA GLN A 704 126.11 -26.45 -30.40
C GLN A 704 126.77 -26.09 -29.06
N ARG A 705 126.13 -26.43 -27.92
CA ARG A 705 126.74 -26.29 -26.59
C ARG A 705 127.90 -27.26 -26.39
N ARG A 706 127.81 -28.52 -26.80
CA ARG A 706 128.95 -29.45 -26.75
C ARG A 706 130.12 -28.98 -27.62
N ASN A 707 129.91 -28.28 -28.74
CA ASN A 707 131.02 -27.61 -29.46
C ASN A 707 131.58 -26.36 -28.75
N ALA A 708 130.86 -25.76 -27.80
CA ALA A 708 131.38 -24.73 -26.91
C ALA A 708 132.08 -25.33 -25.66
N ASP A 709 131.55 -26.42 -25.11
CA ASP A 709 131.92 -27.00 -23.82
C ASP A 709 132.88 -28.20 -23.93
N LEU A 710 133.05 -28.83 -25.10
CA LEU A 710 134.23 -29.66 -25.44
C LEU A 710 135.54 -28.85 -25.43
N LYS A 711 135.45 -27.54 -25.17
CA LYS A 711 136.58 -26.64 -24.92
C LYS A 711 136.88 -26.47 -23.41
N LYS A 712 136.20 -27.20 -22.52
CA LYS A 712 136.25 -26.96 -21.07
C LYS A 712 136.08 -28.19 -20.15
N ASP A 713 136.09 -29.39 -20.73
CA ASP A 713 136.09 -30.70 -20.06
C ASP A 713 134.86 -31.02 -19.17
N GLY A 714 134.49 -32.28 -18.95
CA GLY A 714 135.00 -33.53 -19.53
C GLY A 714 134.74 -34.71 -18.59
N MET A 715 134.50 -35.90 -19.17
CA MET A 715 134.43 -37.22 -18.49
C MET A 715 133.21 -37.40 -17.53
N SER A 716 132.30 -38.38 -17.67
CA SER A 716 132.40 -39.85 -17.78
C SER A 716 132.79 -40.54 -16.45
N LEU A 717 132.26 -41.70 -16.03
CA LEU A 717 131.33 -42.66 -16.65
C LEU A 717 130.76 -43.64 -15.55
N SER A 718 129.88 -44.57 -15.94
CA SER A 718 129.65 -45.91 -15.32
C SER A 718 128.91 -45.99 -13.95
N SER A 719 128.41 -47.14 -13.46
CA SER A 719 127.67 -48.30 -14.07
C SER A 719 127.16 -49.28 -12.98
N SER A 720 126.44 -50.36 -13.37
CA SER A 720 126.05 -51.57 -12.59
C SER A 720 124.78 -51.54 -11.71
N GLU A 721 124.44 -52.66 -11.04
CA GLU A 721 123.07 -53.24 -11.03
C GLU A 721 122.46 -53.65 -9.65
N SER A 722 121.11 -53.59 -9.52
CA SER A 722 120.20 -54.50 -8.75
C SER A 722 120.34 -54.65 -7.20
N PRO A 723 119.38 -55.26 -6.46
CA PRO A 723 117.89 -55.22 -6.54
C PRO A 723 117.16 -55.06 -5.15
N LEU A 724 115.81 -55.18 -5.16
CA LEU A 724 114.90 -55.65 -4.07
C LEU A 724 114.29 -54.69 -2.98
N TYR A 725 113.01 -54.95 -2.66
CA TYR A 725 112.16 -54.45 -1.55
C TYR A 725 111.90 -52.93 -1.38
N ALA A 726 111.06 -52.55 -0.40
CA ALA A 726 110.25 -51.33 -0.42
C ALA A 726 110.14 -50.61 0.94
N ASN A 727 109.86 -49.30 0.94
CA ASN A 727 108.94 -48.70 1.93
C ASN A 727 108.30 -47.35 1.52
N THR A 728 107.51 -46.80 2.45
CA THR A 728 106.43 -45.80 2.37
C THR A 728 106.78 -44.30 2.27
N ASN A 729 105.80 -43.54 1.74
CA ASN A 729 105.43 -42.14 2.09
C ASN A 729 106.37 -40.97 1.64
N ASP A 730 105.91 -39.72 1.52
CA ASP A 730 104.59 -39.14 1.83
C ASP A 730 104.13 -37.97 0.90
N ALA A 731 102.84 -37.65 0.98
CA ALA A 731 102.17 -36.33 1.01
C ALA A 731 102.64 -35.10 0.17
N ARG A 732 101.76 -34.18 -0.29
CA ARG A 732 100.27 -34.13 -0.34
C ARG A 732 99.77 -32.99 -1.25
N SER A 733 98.52 -33.14 -1.71
CA SER A 733 97.51 -32.06 -1.87
C SER A 733 97.82 -30.81 -2.71
N ARG A 734 97.40 -30.84 -3.99
CA ARG A 734 96.81 -29.65 -4.66
C ARG A 734 95.73 -30.05 -5.67
N GLY A 735 94.54 -30.36 -5.16
CA GLY A 735 93.40 -30.88 -5.91
C GLY A 735 92.07 -30.23 -5.51
N GLN A 736 92.04 -28.90 -5.40
CA GLN A 736 90.84 -28.14 -5.02
C GLN A 736 90.67 -26.92 -5.93
N SER A 737 89.53 -26.83 -6.63
CA SER A 737 89.01 -25.57 -7.21
C SER A 737 87.53 -25.71 -7.58
N THR A 738 87.18 -26.75 -8.36
CA THR A 738 85.81 -26.94 -8.90
C THR A 738 84.76 -27.17 -7.82
N ALA A 739 85.12 -27.80 -6.69
CA ALA A 739 84.21 -27.96 -5.55
C ALA A 739 83.83 -26.61 -4.90
N HIS A 740 84.78 -25.67 -4.79
CA HIS A 740 84.55 -24.41 -4.06
C HIS A 740 83.61 -23.46 -4.82
N MET A 741 83.67 -23.46 -6.16
CA MET A 741 82.77 -22.67 -6.99
C MET A 741 81.34 -23.23 -7.01
N TRP A 742 81.19 -24.55 -6.95
CA TRP A 742 79.86 -25.19 -6.81
C TRP A 742 79.26 -25.01 -5.40
N MET A 743 80.10 -24.92 -4.36
CA MET A 743 79.63 -24.60 -3.00
C MET A 743 79.15 -23.15 -2.89
N ALA A 744 79.81 -22.18 -3.54
CA ALA A 744 79.37 -20.78 -3.52
C ALA A 744 77.95 -20.58 -4.11
N ASP A 745 77.67 -21.18 -5.29
CA ASP A 745 76.32 -21.15 -5.87
C ASP A 745 75.31 -21.96 -5.04
N ALA A 746 75.74 -23.08 -4.44
CA ALA A 746 74.88 -23.86 -3.56
C ALA A 746 74.49 -23.08 -2.30
N ASP A 747 75.43 -22.40 -1.64
CA ASP A 747 75.18 -21.57 -0.46
C ASP A 747 74.34 -20.34 -0.79
N GLY A 748 74.52 -19.74 -1.97
CA GLY A 748 73.64 -18.68 -2.47
C GLY A 748 72.19 -19.16 -2.64
N ILE A 749 71.99 -20.33 -3.24
CA ILE A 749 70.66 -20.95 -3.41
C ILE A 749 70.08 -21.41 -2.07
N ILE A 750 70.88 -21.99 -1.17
CA ILE A 750 70.48 -22.42 0.18
C ILE A 750 70.08 -21.19 1.01
N SER A 751 70.81 -20.08 0.93
CA SER A 751 70.46 -18.82 1.57
C SER A 751 69.11 -18.30 1.08
N GLN A 752 68.90 -18.19 -0.24
CA GLN A 752 67.61 -17.78 -0.81
C GLN A 752 66.46 -18.74 -0.45
N LEU A 753 66.72 -20.05 -0.37
CA LEU A 753 65.73 -21.04 0.07
C LEU A 753 65.41 -20.93 1.56
N ASN A 754 66.40 -20.71 2.42
CA ASN A 754 66.22 -20.51 3.86
C ASN A 754 65.49 -19.19 4.15
N GLU A 755 65.83 -18.12 3.46
CA GLU A 755 65.19 -16.81 3.58
C GLU A 755 63.72 -16.89 3.13
N LYS A 756 63.44 -17.55 2.00
CA LYS A 756 62.09 -17.82 1.51
C LYS A 756 61.30 -18.77 2.40
N ALA A 757 61.95 -19.78 3.00
CA ALA A 757 61.34 -20.64 4.01
C ALA A 757 61.03 -19.88 5.30
N GLY A 758 61.87 -18.92 5.69
CA GLY A 758 61.62 -17.97 6.78
C GLY A 758 60.38 -17.12 6.53
N ARG A 759 60.29 -16.47 5.36
CA ARG A 759 59.09 -15.71 4.95
C ARG A 759 57.83 -16.59 4.96
N LEU A 760 57.87 -17.79 4.38
CA LEU A 760 56.74 -18.72 4.36
C LEU A 760 56.36 -19.31 5.73
N ARG A 761 57.29 -19.40 6.69
CA ARG A 761 57.01 -19.74 8.08
C ARG A 761 56.29 -18.60 8.80
N LYS A 762 56.81 -17.38 8.69
CA LYS A 762 56.19 -16.17 9.26
C LYS A 762 54.77 -15.96 8.73
N GLU A 763 54.58 -16.07 7.42
CA GLU A 763 53.26 -15.97 6.77
C GLU A 763 52.30 -17.09 7.24
N ASN A 764 52.80 -18.30 7.52
CA ASN A 764 52.00 -19.36 8.14
C ASN A 764 51.62 -19.05 9.60
N GLU A 765 52.50 -18.41 10.37
CA GLU A 765 52.24 -18.05 11.76
C GLU A 765 51.26 -16.88 11.86
N GLU A 766 51.38 -15.87 10.99
CA GLU A 766 50.41 -14.79 10.82
C GLU A 766 49.02 -15.33 10.39
N GLN A 767 48.98 -16.25 9.42
CA GLN A 767 47.72 -16.93 9.03
C GLN A 767 47.14 -17.81 10.16
N ARG A 768 47.98 -18.45 10.98
CA ARG A 768 47.53 -19.21 12.17
C ARG A 768 46.97 -18.29 13.25
N ALA A 769 47.62 -17.17 13.53
CA ALA A 769 47.13 -16.16 14.48
C ALA A 769 45.76 -15.60 14.04
N SER A 770 45.63 -15.22 12.77
CA SER A 770 44.36 -14.78 12.19
C SER A 770 43.26 -15.84 12.29
N ASN A 771 43.57 -17.12 12.02
CA ASN A 771 42.62 -18.22 12.21
C ASN A 771 42.21 -18.45 13.67
N VAL A 772 43.08 -18.18 14.64
CA VAL A 772 42.76 -18.24 16.08
C VAL A 772 41.86 -17.07 16.48
N GLN A 773 42.13 -15.86 15.98
CA GLN A 773 41.31 -14.67 16.23
C GLN A 773 39.88 -14.85 15.66
N LEU A 774 39.76 -15.28 14.40
CA LEU A 774 38.47 -15.57 13.76
C LEU A 774 37.68 -16.68 14.48
N LYS A 775 38.34 -17.67 15.07
CA LYS A 775 37.66 -18.68 15.90
C LYS A 775 37.06 -18.10 17.17
N ARG A 776 37.82 -17.27 17.91
CA ARG A 776 37.32 -16.56 19.11
C ARG A 776 36.14 -15.66 18.79
N GLU A 777 36.19 -14.97 17.64
CA GLU A 777 35.10 -14.11 17.18
C GLU A 777 33.83 -14.90 16.81
N ILE A 778 33.98 -16.06 16.15
CA ILE A 778 32.87 -16.99 15.89
C ILE A 778 32.29 -17.56 17.19
N GLU A 779 33.10 -17.79 18.22
CA GLU A 779 32.64 -18.26 19.53
C GLU A 779 31.90 -17.15 20.30
N LYS A 780 32.39 -15.91 20.26
CA LYS A 780 31.69 -14.74 20.81
C LYS A 780 30.33 -14.55 20.13
N LEU A 781 30.27 -14.55 18.79
CA LEU A 781 29.01 -14.37 18.05
C LEU A 781 27.98 -15.49 18.33
N LYS A 782 28.42 -16.72 18.61
CA LYS A 782 27.54 -17.80 19.08
C LYS A 782 27.02 -17.56 20.51
N PHE A 783 27.87 -17.06 21.40
CA PHE A 783 27.46 -16.69 22.76
C PHE A 783 26.41 -15.58 22.72
N ASP A 784 26.68 -14.49 21.98
CA ASP A 784 25.77 -13.37 21.79
C ASP A 784 24.42 -13.82 21.19
N GLN A 785 24.44 -14.70 20.17
CA GLN A 785 23.23 -15.32 19.62
C GLN A 785 22.43 -16.12 20.66
N THR A 786 23.12 -16.83 21.55
CA THR A 786 22.50 -17.66 22.59
C THR A 786 21.85 -16.79 23.67
N VAL A 787 22.54 -15.73 24.12
CA VAL A 787 22.02 -14.73 25.07
C VAL A 787 20.81 -14.00 24.48
N LEU A 788 20.86 -13.56 23.22
CA LEU A 788 19.73 -12.90 22.56
C LEU A 788 18.50 -13.83 22.46
N THR A 789 18.72 -15.12 22.19
CA THR A 789 17.65 -16.14 22.16
C THR A 789 17.04 -16.36 23.54
N ALA A 790 17.86 -16.41 24.59
CA ALA A 790 17.38 -16.53 25.98
C ALA A 790 16.55 -15.29 26.40
N ASN A 791 17.04 -14.09 26.11
CA ASN A 791 16.33 -12.83 26.40
C ASN A 791 14.96 -12.76 25.69
N PHE A 792 14.88 -13.24 24.44
CA PHE A 792 13.60 -13.35 23.74
C PHE A 792 12.64 -14.35 24.40
N GLN A 793 13.14 -15.51 24.85
CA GLN A 793 12.32 -16.49 25.58
C GLN A 793 11.82 -15.97 26.94
N VAL A 794 12.63 -15.19 27.67
CA VAL A 794 12.21 -14.52 28.92
C VAL A 794 11.12 -13.49 28.64
N LYS A 795 11.28 -12.65 27.61
CA LYS A 795 10.25 -11.67 27.22
C LYS A 795 8.93 -12.34 26.79
N MET A 796 9.03 -13.47 26.07
CA MET A 796 7.90 -14.35 25.73
C MET A 796 7.37 -15.19 26.91
N ARG A 797 7.98 -15.14 28.10
CA ARG A 797 7.41 -15.66 29.35
C ARG A 797 6.63 -14.55 30.04
N GLY A 798 7.25 -13.39 30.25
CA GLY A 798 6.60 -12.22 30.84
C GLY A 798 5.27 -11.84 30.17
N PHE A 799 5.21 -11.80 28.83
CA PHE A 799 3.93 -11.55 28.13
C PHE A 799 2.83 -12.59 28.42
N ARG A 800 3.18 -13.87 28.62
CA ARG A 800 2.21 -14.91 29.02
C ARG A 800 1.77 -14.77 30.47
N ASP A 801 2.67 -14.35 31.34
CA ASP A 801 2.33 -14.11 32.75
C ASP A 801 1.43 -12.88 32.90
N THR A 802 1.65 -11.81 32.11
CA THR A 802 0.73 -10.65 32.02
C THR A 802 -0.65 -11.04 31.49
N ILE A 803 -0.74 -11.88 30.45
CA ILE A 803 -2.02 -12.41 29.96
C ILE A 803 -2.73 -13.16 31.09
N ARG A 804 -2.03 -14.07 31.77
CA ARG A 804 -2.56 -14.89 32.88
C ARG A 804 -3.01 -14.05 34.08
N GLU A 805 -2.40 -12.90 34.32
CA GLU A 805 -2.83 -11.92 35.33
C GLU A 805 -4.11 -11.19 34.91
N LYS A 806 -4.24 -10.82 33.62
CA LYS A 806 -5.46 -10.23 33.04
C LYS A 806 -6.62 -11.23 33.06
N ASP A 807 -6.37 -12.49 32.73
CA ASP A 807 -7.37 -13.58 32.81
C ASP A 807 -7.91 -13.73 34.24
N LYS A 808 -7.03 -13.79 35.25
CA LYS A 808 -7.42 -13.83 36.67
C LYS A 808 -8.25 -12.61 37.11
N LYS A 809 -7.95 -11.42 36.57
CA LYS A 809 -8.72 -10.20 36.82
C LYS A 809 -10.09 -10.25 36.14
N LEU A 810 -10.20 -10.84 34.95
CA LEU A 810 -11.47 -11.10 34.28
C LEU A 810 -12.33 -12.09 35.10
N GLU A 811 -11.76 -13.22 35.53
CA GLU A 811 -12.43 -14.20 36.42
C GLU A 811 -12.88 -13.59 37.75
N ALA A 812 -12.19 -12.56 38.26
CA ALA A 812 -12.59 -11.84 39.48
C ALA A 812 -13.82 -10.94 39.21
N VAL A 813 -13.77 -10.13 38.15
CA VAL A 813 -14.90 -9.29 37.72
C VAL A 813 -16.14 -10.13 37.39
N GLU A 814 -15.99 -11.27 36.71
CA GLU A 814 -17.11 -12.17 36.42
C GLU A 814 -17.75 -12.72 37.71
N ARG A 815 -16.96 -13.03 38.75
CA ARG A 815 -17.48 -13.46 40.06
C ARG A 815 -18.19 -12.32 40.80
N GLU A 816 -17.73 -11.08 40.68
CA GLU A 816 -18.47 -9.93 41.21
C GLU A 816 -19.78 -9.68 40.45
N CYS A 817 -19.78 -9.77 39.12
CA CYS A 817 -21.00 -9.70 38.30
C CYS A 817 -22.00 -10.82 38.62
N VAL A 818 -21.55 -11.99 39.10
CA VAL A 818 -22.42 -13.03 39.66
C VAL A 818 -22.98 -12.62 41.02
N LYS A 819 -22.12 -12.16 41.97
CA LYS A 819 -22.58 -11.67 43.29
C LYS A 819 -23.59 -10.52 43.18
N PHE A 820 -23.36 -9.54 42.32
CA PHE A 820 -24.33 -8.45 42.09
C PHE A 820 -25.66 -8.97 41.56
N ARG A 821 -25.65 -10.00 40.70
CA ARG A 821 -26.87 -10.66 40.21
C ARG A 821 -27.60 -11.45 41.29
N GLU A 822 -26.87 -12.03 42.24
CA GLU A 822 -27.43 -12.76 43.39
C GLU A 822 -28.02 -11.79 44.43
N MET A 823 -27.37 -10.66 44.71
CA MET A 823 -27.90 -9.59 45.58
C MET A 823 -29.18 -8.94 45.01
N ILE A 824 -29.25 -8.74 43.69
CA ILE A 824 -30.47 -8.30 42.99
C ILE A 824 -31.55 -9.41 42.99
N GLY A 825 -31.18 -10.67 43.23
CA GLY A 825 -32.09 -11.81 43.28
C GLY A 825 -32.79 -12.05 44.63
N SER A 826 -32.51 -11.23 45.64
CA SER A 826 -32.99 -11.41 47.04
C SER A 826 -34.11 -10.46 47.49
N ASP A 827 -34.76 -9.73 46.57
CA ASP A 827 -35.96 -8.92 46.86
C ASP A 827 -37.25 -9.78 46.74
N PRO A 828 -38.06 -9.95 47.81
CA PRO A 828 -39.26 -10.78 47.78
C PRO A 828 -40.43 -10.26 46.92
N ALA A 829 -40.40 -9.02 46.43
CA ALA A 829 -41.59 -8.30 45.98
C ALA A 829 -42.23 -8.74 44.63
N LEU A 830 -41.64 -9.67 43.86
CA LEU A 830 -42.06 -9.98 42.48
C LEU A 830 -42.44 -11.45 42.20
N SER A 831 -43.24 -12.06 43.07
CA SER A 831 -43.75 -13.43 42.88
C SER A 831 -44.90 -13.57 41.83
N SER A 832 -45.29 -12.51 41.12
CA SER A 832 -46.54 -12.42 40.35
C SER A 832 -46.40 -12.46 38.81
N ARG A 833 -45.30 -13.01 38.26
CA ARG A 833 -45.13 -13.14 36.79
C ARG A 833 -44.45 -14.42 36.29
N LYS A 834 -44.88 -15.59 36.81
CA LYS A 834 -44.41 -16.92 36.35
C LYS A 834 -45.19 -17.46 35.14
N SER A 835 -45.05 -16.80 33.99
CA SER A 835 -45.30 -17.39 32.67
C SER A 835 -44.43 -16.69 31.60
N ILE A 836 -44.26 -17.31 30.43
CA ILE A 836 -43.48 -16.77 29.29
C ILE A 836 -41.97 -16.54 29.59
N GLN A 837 -41.27 -17.54 30.16
CA GLN A 837 -39.79 -17.56 30.05
C GLN A 837 -39.13 -18.97 29.92
N LYS A 838 -39.80 -19.90 29.24
CA LYS A 838 -39.10 -20.97 28.51
C LYS A 838 -38.99 -20.57 27.04
N ASP A 839 -37.86 -20.91 26.42
CA ASP A 839 -37.46 -20.71 25.00
C ASP A 839 -36.43 -19.60 24.66
N ARG A 840 -35.57 -19.22 25.61
CA ARG A 840 -34.28 -18.54 25.30
C ARG A 840 -33.02 -19.29 25.77
N ARG A 841 -33.12 -20.61 25.96
CA ARG A 841 -31.99 -21.52 26.28
C ARG A 841 -32.09 -22.86 25.53
N SER A 842 -32.21 -22.81 24.19
CA SER A 842 -32.22 -24.00 23.32
C SER A 842 -31.43 -23.82 22.01
N VAL A 843 -30.24 -23.21 22.11
CA VAL A 843 -29.17 -23.34 21.11
C VAL A 843 -27.86 -23.52 21.88
N PHE A 844 -26.93 -24.35 21.38
CA PHE A 844 -25.63 -24.67 22.01
C PHE A 844 -25.65 -25.48 23.34
N ARG A 845 -26.43 -26.57 23.40
CA ARG A 845 -25.87 -27.90 23.75
C ARG A 845 -26.86 -29.07 23.59
N LYS A 846 -26.71 -29.84 22.50
CA LYS A 846 -26.72 -31.32 22.54
C LYS A 846 -26.23 -31.92 21.23
N LEU A 847 -25.12 -32.66 21.31
CA LEU A 847 -24.71 -33.67 20.34
C LEU A 847 -23.91 -34.71 21.15
N GLY A 848 -24.33 -35.99 21.12
CA GLY A 848 -23.62 -37.09 21.76
C GLY A 848 -23.78 -37.24 23.28
N SER A 849 -24.87 -37.87 23.73
CA SER A 849 -24.88 -38.70 24.96
C SER A 849 -26.14 -39.60 24.97
N LYS A 850 -26.04 -40.84 24.52
CA LYS A 850 -27.02 -41.90 24.86
C LYS A 850 -26.59 -42.51 26.19
N LYS A 851 -27.55 -42.94 27.02
CA LYS A 851 -27.34 -43.44 28.38
C LYS A 851 -27.34 -44.97 28.38
N GLU A 852 -26.35 -45.57 29.00
CA GLU A 852 -26.33 -46.94 29.55
C GLU A 852 -25.43 -46.91 30.81
N SER A 853 -25.50 -47.96 31.64
CA SER A 853 -25.19 -47.89 33.09
C SER A 853 -23.93 -48.65 33.51
N ASP A 854 -23.40 -48.24 34.66
CA ASP A 854 -22.71 -48.99 35.71
C ASP A 854 -22.35 -50.48 35.43
N ASP A 855 -21.06 -50.81 35.48
CA ASP A 855 -20.55 -51.77 36.48
C ASP A 855 -19.00 -51.67 36.66
N ILE A 856 -18.45 -52.44 37.60
CA ILE A 856 -17.05 -52.43 38.06
C ILE A 856 -16.16 -53.38 37.24
N GLY A 857 -14.94 -52.97 36.90
CA GLY A 857 -13.92 -53.82 36.26
C GLY A 857 -12.53 -53.14 36.17
N ASP A 858 -11.47 -53.95 36.09
CA ASP A 858 -10.05 -53.52 36.13
C ASP A 858 -9.31 -53.79 34.78
N GLU A 859 -8.02 -53.43 34.73
CA GLU A 859 -7.00 -53.68 33.70
C GLU A 859 -6.85 -52.73 32.47
N ASN A 860 -5.68 -52.06 32.42
CA ASN A 860 -4.75 -51.85 31.29
C ASN A 860 -5.24 -51.41 29.89
N SER A 861 -4.79 -50.22 29.42
CA SER A 861 -3.86 -50.04 28.25
C SER A 861 -3.80 -48.61 27.66
N ASP A 862 -2.78 -48.31 26.83
CA ASP A 862 -2.47 -46.99 26.26
C ASP A 862 -3.29 -46.55 25.02
N THR A 863 -3.50 -45.23 24.84
CA THR A 863 -2.92 -44.39 23.75
C THR A 863 -3.80 -43.20 23.25
N ASN A 864 -3.12 -42.16 22.72
CA ASN A 864 -3.59 -41.22 21.66
C ASN A 864 -4.70 -40.20 22.00
N ARG A 865 -5.00 -39.16 21.18
CA ARG A 865 -4.24 -38.13 20.39
C ARG A 865 -5.31 -37.19 19.74
N PRO A 866 -5.10 -35.86 19.62
CA PRO A 866 -6.01 -34.99 18.85
C PRO A 866 -5.85 -35.14 17.32
N SER A 867 -6.82 -34.65 16.54
CA SER A 867 -7.13 -35.14 15.19
C SER A 867 -6.59 -34.35 13.99
N THR A 868 -6.40 -35.05 12.86
CA THR A 868 -5.63 -34.60 11.68
C THR A 868 -6.42 -33.84 10.60
N VAL A 869 -7.70 -33.52 10.84
CA VAL A 869 -8.63 -33.10 9.76
C VAL A 869 -8.33 -31.70 9.21
N MET A 870 -7.85 -30.77 10.04
CA MET A 870 -7.75 -29.35 9.68
C MET A 870 -6.60 -28.99 8.72
N GLN A 871 -5.64 -29.89 8.49
CA GLN A 871 -4.53 -29.66 7.56
C GLN A 871 -4.85 -30.00 6.11
N ALA A 872 -5.75 -30.96 5.85
CA ALA A 872 -6.00 -31.49 4.50
C ALA A 872 -6.66 -30.46 3.56
N THR A 873 -7.60 -29.67 4.07
CA THR A 873 -8.33 -28.63 3.31
C THR A 873 -7.45 -27.45 2.91
N LEU A 874 -6.40 -27.14 3.68
CA LEU A 874 -5.40 -26.12 3.32
C LEU A 874 -4.51 -26.57 2.15
N THR A 875 -4.11 -27.85 2.12
CA THR A 875 -3.30 -28.38 1.00
C THR A 875 -4.05 -28.38 -0.33
N GLN A 876 -5.35 -28.68 -0.35
CA GLN A 876 -6.11 -28.82 -1.60
C GLN A 876 -6.19 -27.50 -2.40
N LYS A 877 -6.59 -26.39 -1.77
CA LYS A 877 -6.67 -25.06 -2.43
C LYS A 877 -5.34 -24.55 -2.97
N SER A 878 -4.22 -25.01 -2.39
CA SER A 878 -2.87 -24.67 -2.88
C SER A 878 -2.52 -25.33 -4.21
N ALA A 879 -3.07 -26.53 -4.49
CA ALA A 879 -2.83 -27.26 -5.73
C ALA A 879 -3.63 -26.65 -6.91
N GLU A 880 -4.91 -26.36 -6.69
CA GLU A 880 -5.81 -25.72 -7.66
C GLU A 880 -5.22 -24.37 -8.16
N THR A 881 -4.75 -23.54 -7.21
CA THR A 881 -4.07 -22.26 -7.50
C THR A 881 -2.79 -22.45 -8.35
N ALA A 882 -2.00 -23.49 -8.06
CA ALA A 882 -0.78 -23.80 -8.81
C ALA A 882 -1.07 -24.38 -10.22
N GLN A 883 -2.25 -24.95 -10.43
CA GLN A 883 -2.69 -25.51 -11.71
C GLN A 883 -3.19 -24.41 -12.66
N PHE A 884 -3.97 -23.45 -12.15
CA PHE A 884 -4.39 -22.24 -12.87
C PHE A 884 -3.19 -21.43 -13.40
N LEU A 885 -2.21 -21.14 -12.54
CA LEU A 885 -1.01 -20.38 -12.93
C LEU A 885 -0.20 -21.06 -14.05
N ARG A 886 -0.20 -22.40 -14.13
CA ARG A 886 0.45 -23.16 -15.21
C ARG A 886 -0.32 -23.11 -16.54
N GLN A 887 -1.65 -22.96 -16.50
CA GLN A 887 -2.46 -22.79 -17.70
C GLN A 887 -2.29 -21.39 -18.29
N SER A 888 -2.30 -20.34 -17.45
CA SER A 888 -2.06 -18.95 -17.90
C SER A 888 -0.67 -18.78 -18.52
N ALA A 889 0.37 -19.35 -17.91
CA ALA A 889 1.73 -19.32 -18.46
C ALA A 889 1.84 -19.95 -19.86
N ARG A 890 1.06 -21.02 -20.14
CA ARG A 890 1.04 -21.69 -21.45
C ARG A 890 0.38 -20.84 -22.55
N ARG A 891 -0.68 -20.10 -22.22
CA ARG A 891 -1.36 -19.19 -23.18
C ARG A 891 -0.45 -18.03 -23.61
N ILE A 892 0.32 -17.47 -22.68
CA ILE A 892 1.30 -16.40 -22.96
C ILE A 892 2.40 -16.91 -23.93
N THR A 893 2.81 -18.17 -23.82
CA THR A 893 3.81 -18.76 -24.73
C THR A 893 3.29 -19.12 -26.13
N SER A 894 1.97 -19.26 -26.35
CA SER A 894 1.44 -19.53 -27.71
C SER A 894 1.22 -18.28 -28.52
N TRP A 895 0.84 -17.15 -27.89
CA TRP A 895 0.71 -15.86 -28.58
C TRP A 895 2.04 -15.37 -29.18
N ARG A 896 3.15 -15.57 -28.47
CA ARG A 896 4.49 -15.10 -28.91
C ARG A 896 5.14 -15.96 -30.02
N LYS A 897 4.34 -16.67 -30.82
CA LYS A 897 4.80 -17.54 -31.91
C LYS A 897 4.09 -17.34 -33.26
N ASN A 898 3.08 -16.48 -33.32
CA ASN A 898 2.25 -16.23 -34.51
C ASN A 898 2.31 -14.74 -34.97
N SER A 899 3.45 -14.08 -34.81
CA SER A 899 3.64 -12.69 -35.24
C SER A 899 5.11 -12.46 -35.60
N GLY A 900 5.41 -12.40 -36.89
CA GLY A 900 6.77 -12.24 -37.42
C GLY A 900 7.00 -13.01 -38.70
N ASP A 901 6.53 -12.44 -39.81
CA ASP A 901 7.07 -12.67 -41.16
C ASP A 901 6.87 -11.39 -42.00
N ASP A 902 7.40 -11.38 -43.23
CA ASP A 902 7.30 -10.34 -44.28
C ASP A 902 8.09 -9.02 -44.11
N SER A 903 9.32 -9.07 -44.64
CA SER A 903 9.88 -8.16 -45.67
C SER A 903 10.73 -6.92 -45.32
N ASP A 904 11.70 -6.66 -46.21
CA ASP A 904 12.76 -5.64 -46.14
C ASP A 904 12.44 -4.35 -46.94
N GLY A 905 13.18 -3.25 -46.68
CA GLY A 905 13.06 -1.99 -47.44
C GLY A 905 14.20 -0.98 -47.21
N GLU A 906 14.98 -0.74 -48.27
CA GLU A 906 16.13 0.18 -48.45
C GLU A 906 16.01 1.62 -47.87
N ASN A 907 17.08 2.23 -47.28
CA ASN A 907 18.18 3.03 -47.90
C ASN A 907 17.72 4.48 -48.29
N ARG A 908 18.38 5.64 -48.08
CA ARG A 908 19.80 6.09 -48.05
C ARG A 908 20.00 7.49 -47.38
N HIS A 909 21.19 7.76 -46.80
CA HIS A 909 21.99 9.03 -46.81
C HIS A 909 21.33 10.35 -46.28
N SER A 910 22.00 11.46 -45.90
CA SER A 910 23.39 11.98 -45.71
C SER A 910 23.30 13.19 -44.73
N GLY A 911 24.32 13.88 -44.19
CA GLY A 911 25.79 13.94 -44.31
C GLY A 911 26.30 15.32 -43.82
N SER A 912 27.63 15.55 -43.70
CA SER A 912 28.35 16.73 -43.13
C SER A 912 28.18 16.99 -41.61
N ASP A 913 29.18 17.28 -40.75
CA ASP A 913 30.53 17.95 -40.78
C ASP A 913 30.47 19.43 -40.28
N MET A 914 31.43 20.01 -39.54
CA MET A 914 32.71 19.56 -38.92
C MET A 914 33.24 20.59 -37.87
N THR A 915 33.97 20.15 -36.81
CA THR A 915 35.09 20.86 -36.08
C THR A 915 34.84 22.26 -35.43
N ASP A 916 35.66 22.89 -34.56
CA ASP A 916 36.71 22.61 -33.52
C ASP A 916 36.99 23.96 -32.77
N MET A 917 37.73 24.15 -31.65
CA MET A 917 38.42 23.30 -30.66
C MET A 917 38.68 24.10 -29.34
N GLY A 918 38.60 23.44 -28.17
CA GLY A 918 39.29 23.81 -26.92
C GLY A 918 38.82 25.06 -26.10
N GLY A 919 38.83 25.09 -24.76
CA GLY A 919 38.92 23.98 -23.78
C GLY A 919 39.76 24.27 -22.52
N ARG A 920 39.15 24.19 -21.32
CA ARG A 920 39.85 23.87 -20.04
C ARG A 920 38.89 23.51 -18.90
N ALA A 921 39.33 22.56 -18.04
CA ALA A 921 38.83 22.16 -16.70
C ALA A 921 37.30 22.20 -16.44
N SER A 922 36.55 21.08 -16.35
CA SER A 922 36.71 19.87 -15.51
C SER A 922 36.36 20.03 -14.03
N LEU A 923 35.08 19.78 -13.69
CA LEU A 923 34.65 18.87 -12.63
C LEU A 923 33.13 18.59 -12.72
N LEU A 924 32.67 17.46 -12.17
CA LEU A 924 31.26 17.08 -11.95
C LEU A 924 30.32 16.93 -13.18
N GLN A 925 30.56 15.92 -14.03
CA GLN A 925 29.46 15.29 -14.78
C GLN A 925 29.65 13.77 -15.06
N GLU A 926 29.86 12.98 -14.01
CA GLU A 926 29.69 11.52 -14.06
C GLU A 926 28.43 11.07 -13.30
N VAL A 927 27.32 10.87 -14.01
CA VAL A 927 26.32 9.78 -13.89
C VAL A 927 25.31 10.03 -15.04
N GLY A 928 25.31 9.21 -16.09
CA GLY A 928 24.33 9.41 -17.18
C GLY A 928 24.44 8.54 -18.45
N ALA A 929 25.58 7.91 -18.74
CA ALA A 929 25.80 7.27 -20.06
C ALA A 929 26.29 5.79 -20.04
N ALA A 930 26.29 5.12 -18.89
CA ALA A 930 26.98 3.83 -18.71
C ALA A 930 26.09 2.56 -18.90
N GLY A 931 24.91 2.67 -19.52
CA GLY A 931 23.92 1.58 -19.58
C GLY A 931 24.04 0.61 -20.77
N ALA A 932 24.32 1.11 -21.98
CA ALA A 932 24.10 0.34 -23.21
C ALA A 932 25.27 -0.60 -23.59
N GLY A 933 26.49 -0.07 -23.69
CA GLY A 933 27.65 -0.81 -24.24
C GLY A 933 28.08 -2.06 -23.46
N ALA A 934 27.64 -2.21 -22.21
CA ALA A 934 27.98 -3.36 -21.37
C ALA A 934 27.31 -4.67 -21.80
N MET A 935 26.15 -4.63 -22.48
CA MET A 935 25.42 -5.84 -22.87
C MET A 935 25.94 -6.49 -24.17
N GLU A 936 26.44 -5.70 -25.14
CA GLU A 936 26.95 -6.24 -26.41
C GLU A 936 28.19 -7.13 -26.20
N SER A 937 29.13 -6.66 -25.37
CA SER A 937 30.32 -7.43 -24.97
C SER A 937 29.95 -8.71 -24.19
N LEU A 938 28.79 -8.74 -23.54
CA LEU A 938 28.29 -9.89 -22.79
C LEU A 938 27.60 -10.92 -23.68
N LYS A 939 26.89 -10.49 -24.74
CA LYS A 939 26.38 -11.40 -25.80
C LYS A 939 27.54 -12.15 -26.46
N SER A 940 28.53 -11.42 -26.98
CA SER A 940 29.71 -12.00 -27.66
C SER A 940 30.43 -13.06 -26.82
N ARG A 941 30.64 -12.77 -25.52
CA ARG A 941 31.27 -13.68 -24.56
C ARG A 941 30.40 -14.88 -24.16
N LEU A 942 29.09 -14.84 -24.41
CA LEU A 942 28.20 -15.98 -24.18
C LEU A 942 28.17 -16.93 -25.38
N THR A 943 28.21 -16.41 -26.62
CA THR A 943 28.31 -17.22 -27.85
C THR A 943 29.56 -18.10 -27.81
N ALA A 944 30.73 -17.50 -27.52
CA ALA A 944 32.02 -18.20 -27.41
C ALA A 944 32.13 -19.24 -26.27
N VAL A 945 31.08 -19.40 -25.44
CA VAL A 945 30.97 -20.45 -24.42
C VAL A 945 30.03 -21.58 -24.86
N LYS A 946 29.10 -21.33 -25.80
CA LYS A 946 28.17 -22.33 -26.33
C LYS A 946 28.92 -23.39 -27.15
N ASP A 947 29.78 -22.96 -28.06
CA ASP A 947 30.53 -23.81 -29.00
C ASP A 947 31.61 -24.66 -28.30
N LYS A 948 31.86 -24.42 -27.00
CA LYS A 948 32.94 -25.06 -26.24
C LYS A 948 32.53 -26.34 -25.50
N TYR A 949 31.26 -26.74 -25.57
CA TYR A 949 30.74 -27.87 -24.82
C TYR A 949 29.85 -28.85 -25.60
N TYR A 950 29.26 -28.47 -26.75
CA TYR A 950 28.44 -29.35 -27.57
C TYR A 950 28.55 -29.05 -29.08
N GLY A 951 29.49 -29.73 -29.74
CA GLY A 951 29.45 -30.16 -31.14
C GLY A 951 29.95 -31.61 -31.15
N GLU A 952 29.19 -32.59 -31.63
CA GLU A 952 28.88 -32.92 -33.04
C GLU A 952 29.96 -33.77 -33.73
N GLU A 953 29.97 -35.04 -33.34
CA GLU A 953 30.30 -36.25 -34.13
C GLU A 953 29.34 -37.34 -33.60
N GLU A 954 28.74 -38.25 -34.38
CA GLU A 954 28.95 -38.61 -35.79
C GLU A 954 27.67 -38.49 -36.64
N LEU A 955 27.84 -38.25 -37.95
CA LEU A 955 26.81 -38.43 -38.98
C LEU A 955 27.07 -39.71 -39.77
N SER A 956 26.29 -40.78 -39.56
CA SER A 956 26.12 -41.83 -40.58
C SER A 956 24.90 -42.74 -40.33
N ALA A 957 24.40 -43.34 -41.41
CA ALA A 957 23.57 -44.54 -41.44
C ALA A 957 22.32 -44.61 -40.52
N ARG A 958 21.26 -43.89 -40.91
CA ARG A 958 20.05 -44.54 -41.51
C ARG A 958 18.99 -43.54 -41.95
N SER A 959 19.00 -43.20 -43.24
CA SER A 959 17.77 -42.88 -43.96
C SER A 959 17.13 -44.17 -44.48
N ARG A 960 15.89 -44.45 -44.06
CA ARG A 960 14.87 -45.32 -44.68
C ARG A 960 13.69 -45.45 -43.73
N ALA A 961 12.51 -45.77 -44.27
CA ALA A 961 11.24 -45.88 -43.55
C ALA A 961 10.70 -44.57 -42.94
N SER A 962 10.39 -43.59 -43.80
CA SER A 962 9.02 -43.04 -43.72
C SER A 962 8.04 -44.14 -44.15
N ASP A 963 6.77 -43.96 -43.81
CA ASP A 963 5.65 -44.77 -44.27
C ASP A 963 5.60 -46.20 -43.69
N ARG A 964 4.92 -46.33 -42.53
CA ARG A 964 3.68 -47.11 -42.44
C ARG A 964 2.99 -46.97 -41.07
N LEU A 965 1.70 -47.30 -41.08
CA LEU A 965 0.84 -47.58 -39.93
C LEU A 965 0.51 -46.39 -39.01
N SER A 966 -0.54 -45.68 -39.42
CA SER A 966 -1.64 -45.36 -38.51
C SER A 966 -2.23 -46.63 -37.85
N SER A 967 -3.02 -46.44 -36.79
CA SER A 967 -3.75 -47.46 -36.01
C SER A 967 -2.92 -48.37 -35.09
N ALA A 968 -3.04 -48.14 -33.78
CA ALA A 968 -3.04 -49.13 -32.70
C ALA A 968 -3.40 -48.41 -31.39
N SER A 969 -4.58 -48.68 -30.83
CA SER A 969 -5.00 -48.14 -29.54
C SER A 969 -4.85 -49.20 -28.46
N GLU A 970 -3.83 -49.10 -27.61
CA GLU A 970 -3.72 -49.96 -26.44
C GLU A 970 -3.06 -49.24 -25.26
N SER A 971 -3.68 -49.33 -24.08
CA SER A 971 -3.21 -48.69 -22.86
C SER A 971 -2.74 -49.77 -21.89
N CYS A 972 -1.42 -49.86 -21.67
CA CYS A 972 -0.85 -50.87 -20.79
C CYS A 972 -1.30 -50.62 -19.33
N ASN A 973 -2.08 -51.55 -18.78
CA ASN A 973 -2.60 -51.46 -17.42
C ASN A 973 -1.51 -51.83 -16.39
N LEU A 974 -1.03 -50.85 -15.64
CA LEU A 974 0.07 -50.99 -14.68
C LEU A 974 -0.29 -51.74 -13.39
N ASP A 975 -1.58 -51.88 -13.06
CA ASP A 975 -2.03 -52.54 -11.82
C ASP A 975 -1.94 -54.08 -11.86
N ALA A 976 -1.55 -54.67 -13.01
CA ALA A 976 -1.45 -56.11 -13.21
C ALA A 976 -0.08 -56.74 -12.79
N LEU A 977 0.87 -55.94 -12.30
CA LEU A 977 2.21 -56.44 -11.95
C LEU A 977 2.27 -57.12 -10.57
N PRO A 978 2.98 -58.26 -10.41
CA PRO A 978 3.08 -58.97 -9.14
C PRO A 978 3.86 -58.17 -8.09
N LEU A 979 3.35 -58.18 -6.85
CA LEU A 979 3.94 -57.43 -5.75
C LEU A 979 5.18 -58.15 -5.14
N PRO A 980 6.19 -57.42 -4.66
CA PRO A 980 7.33 -58.02 -3.96
C PRO A 980 6.87 -58.69 -2.64
N PRO A 981 7.57 -59.74 -2.16
CA PRO A 981 7.19 -60.45 -0.94
C PRO A 981 6.95 -59.55 0.27
N GLY A 982 5.83 -59.79 0.97
CA GLY A 982 5.40 -59.02 2.14
C GLY A 982 4.57 -57.76 1.82
N TRP A 983 4.53 -57.30 0.58
CA TRP A 983 3.66 -56.19 0.17
C TRP A 983 2.24 -56.67 -0.16
N LYS A 984 1.24 -55.84 0.13
CA LYS A 984 -0.19 -56.07 -0.15
C LYS A 984 -0.82 -54.79 -0.68
N ALA A 985 -1.59 -54.90 -1.76
CA ALA A 985 -2.48 -53.84 -2.21
C ALA A 985 -3.69 -53.71 -1.25
N ARG A 986 -4.17 -52.49 -1.02
CA ARG A 986 -5.39 -52.18 -0.28
C ARG A 986 -6.09 -50.96 -0.87
N LEU A 987 -7.42 -50.94 -0.81
CA LEU A 987 -8.23 -49.80 -1.26
C LEU A 987 -8.38 -48.76 -0.13
N SER A 988 -8.30 -47.48 -0.47
CA SER A 988 -8.49 -46.37 0.46
C SER A 988 -9.97 -46.14 0.75
N ARG A 989 -10.40 -46.43 1.99
CA ARG A 989 -11.81 -46.30 2.45
C ARG A 989 -12.46 -44.93 2.24
N SER A 990 -11.67 -43.87 2.02
CA SER A 990 -12.17 -42.50 1.82
C SER A 990 -12.10 -41.99 0.38
N LYS A 991 -11.43 -42.71 -0.55
CA LYS A 991 -11.19 -42.22 -1.93
C LYS A 991 -11.18 -43.30 -3.02
N GLY A 992 -11.39 -44.58 -2.71
CA GLY A 992 -11.44 -45.67 -3.69
C GLY A 992 -10.09 -46.08 -4.30
N ASN A 993 -9.08 -45.21 -4.31
CA ASN A 993 -7.77 -45.52 -4.89
C ASN A 993 -7.01 -46.64 -4.14
N VAL A 994 -6.26 -47.44 -4.88
CA VAL A 994 -5.32 -48.45 -4.35
C VAL A 994 -4.10 -47.77 -3.72
N TYR A 995 -3.59 -48.36 -2.64
CA TYR A 995 -2.27 -48.09 -2.05
C TYR A 995 -1.62 -49.41 -1.64
N TYR A 996 -0.30 -49.41 -1.48
CA TYR A 996 0.49 -50.60 -1.17
C TYR A 996 1.06 -50.50 0.25
N CYS A 997 0.92 -51.56 1.03
CA CYS A 997 1.47 -51.63 2.39
C CYS A 997 2.29 -52.89 2.61
N ASN A 998 3.34 -52.79 3.42
CA ASN A 998 4.13 -53.91 3.91
C ASN A 998 3.94 -54.02 5.43
N PRO A 999 3.11 -54.96 5.93
CA PRO A 999 2.82 -55.08 7.36
C PRO A 999 4.07 -55.39 8.19
N THR A 1000 5.01 -56.17 7.65
CA THR A 1000 6.25 -56.57 8.34
C THR A 1000 7.21 -55.40 8.55
N LEU A 1001 7.18 -54.40 7.67
CA LEU A 1001 8.00 -53.19 7.77
C LEU A 1001 7.26 -51.97 8.30
N SER A 1002 5.92 -52.05 8.48
CA SER A 1002 5.04 -50.92 8.82
C SER A 1002 5.14 -49.72 7.87
N ILE A 1003 5.34 -49.97 6.57
CA ILE A 1003 5.44 -48.95 5.52
C ILE A 1003 4.20 -48.97 4.64
N THR A 1004 3.71 -47.78 4.25
CA THR A 1004 2.66 -47.58 3.24
C THR A 1004 3.13 -46.58 2.17
N GLN A 1005 2.73 -46.80 0.92
CA GLN A 1005 3.00 -45.91 -0.23
C GLN A 1005 1.89 -46.00 -1.28
N TRP A 1006 1.78 -45.01 -2.16
CA TRP A 1006 0.77 -44.99 -3.23
C TRP A 1006 1.29 -45.59 -4.54
N ASP A 1007 2.59 -45.45 -4.82
CA ASP A 1007 3.22 -45.98 -6.02
C ASP A 1007 3.45 -47.51 -5.90
N HIS A 1008 3.34 -48.26 -6.99
CA HIS A 1008 3.56 -49.72 -6.98
C HIS A 1008 5.03 -50.03 -6.60
N PRO A 1009 5.28 -50.87 -5.57
CA PRO A 1009 6.63 -51.22 -5.14
C PRO A 1009 7.33 -52.10 -6.19
N SER A 1010 8.30 -51.53 -6.92
CA SER A 1010 9.02 -52.22 -7.98
C SER A 1010 10.02 -53.27 -7.46
N ILE A 1011 10.18 -54.37 -8.22
CA ILE A 1011 11.14 -55.44 -7.94
C ILE A 1011 12.54 -55.05 -8.46
N ASP A 1012 13.19 -54.09 -7.79
CA ASP A 1012 14.58 -53.68 -8.12
C ASP A 1012 15.58 -54.29 -7.11
N ALA A 1013 15.89 -55.58 -7.36
CA ALA A 1013 16.57 -56.48 -6.43
C ALA A 1013 18.10 -56.27 -6.30
N SER A 1014 18.54 -55.01 -6.17
CA SER A 1014 19.97 -54.66 -6.10
C SER A 1014 20.36 -53.78 -4.90
N ARG A 1015 19.47 -52.89 -4.44
CA ARG A 1015 19.86 -51.76 -3.56
C ARG A 1015 19.77 -52.03 -2.05
N ALA A 1016 18.87 -52.92 -1.62
CA ALA A 1016 18.62 -53.20 -0.20
C ALA A 1016 19.81 -53.85 0.53
N LYS A 1017 20.55 -54.75 -0.13
CA LYS A 1017 21.58 -55.59 0.50
C LYS A 1017 22.78 -54.81 1.07
N LYS A 1018 23.03 -53.57 0.64
CA LYS A 1018 24.15 -52.72 1.13
C LYS A 1018 23.78 -51.79 2.30
N GLN A 1019 22.50 -51.57 2.59
CA GLN A 1019 22.10 -50.69 3.71
C GLN A 1019 21.88 -51.46 5.02
N GLY A 1020 21.37 -52.69 4.98
CA GLY A 1020 21.19 -53.52 6.18
C GLY A 1020 22.51 -53.86 6.90
N ALA A 1021 23.57 -54.17 6.15
CA ALA A 1021 24.87 -54.55 6.72
C ALA A 1021 25.52 -53.44 7.57
N ALA A 1022 25.36 -52.17 7.16
CA ALA A 1022 25.92 -51.02 7.86
C ALA A 1022 25.19 -50.70 9.18
N ALA A 1023 23.90 -51.05 9.30
CA ALA A 1023 23.15 -50.93 10.55
C ALA A 1023 23.55 -52.01 11.55
N ALA A 1024 23.65 -53.28 11.11
CA ALA A 1024 23.98 -54.42 11.97
C ALA A 1024 25.36 -54.30 12.65
N GLN A 1025 26.37 -53.78 11.95
CA GLN A 1025 27.69 -53.53 12.56
C GLN A 1025 27.70 -52.39 13.58
N ARG A 1026 26.72 -51.47 13.54
CA ARG A 1026 26.67 -50.32 14.45
C ARG A 1026 25.99 -50.65 15.78
N ALA A 1027 25.00 -51.56 15.77
CA ALA A 1027 24.38 -52.09 16.99
C ALA A 1027 25.36 -52.93 17.84
N LYS A 1028 26.21 -53.75 17.20
CA LYS A 1028 27.15 -54.66 17.89
C LYS A 1028 28.36 -54.01 18.58
N ARG A 1029 28.44 -52.68 18.67
CA ARG A 1029 29.50 -51.94 19.40
C ARG A 1029 29.00 -51.14 20.61
N GLY A 1030 27.71 -51.22 20.95
CA GLY A 1030 27.10 -50.44 22.04
C GLY A 1030 26.99 -51.13 23.41
N SER A 1031 27.19 -52.45 23.50
CA SER A 1031 26.82 -53.24 24.69
C SER A 1031 27.92 -54.23 25.14
N THR A 1032 29.18 -53.80 25.18
CA THR A 1032 30.31 -54.61 25.70
C THR A 1032 31.23 -53.79 26.62
N LEU A 1033 30.65 -52.78 27.26
CA LEU A 1033 31.12 -52.09 28.47
C LEU A 1033 29.82 -51.80 29.27
N LEU A 1034 29.61 -52.26 30.51
CA LEU A 1034 30.48 -53.02 31.42
C LEU A 1034 29.80 -54.29 31.93
N ARG A 1035 30.59 -55.27 32.40
CA ARG A 1035 30.12 -56.41 33.22
C ARG A 1035 31.14 -56.71 34.33
N GLY A 1036 30.72 -56.56 35.57
CA GLY A 1036 31.38 -57.03 36.80
C GLY A 1036 30.29 -57.25 37.84
N SER A 1037 30.02 -58.50 38.22
CA SER A 1037 30.52 -59.11 39.47
C SER A 1037 30.00 -58.34 40.69
N ALA A 1038 28.84 -58.70 41.26
CA ALA A 1038 28.60 -59.85 42.13
C ALA A 1038 29.41 -59.79 43.44
N GLY A 1039 28.80 -59.92 44.63
CA GLY A 1039 27.38 -60.09 44.97
C GLY A 1039 27.21 -60.42 46.47
N GLY A 1040 25.97 -60.47 46.99
CA GLY A 1040 25.69 -60.88 48.38
C GLY A 1040 24.77 -59.93 49.16
N LEU A 1041 23.77 -60.52 49.80
CA LEU A 1041 22.77 -59.94 50.73
C LEU A 1041 23.43 -59.51 52.08
N PRO A 1042 22.79 -58.69 52.96
CA PRO A 1042 21.34 -58.65 53.20
C PRO A 1042 20.67 -57.27 53.46
N THR A 1043 19.37 -57.38 53.77
CA THR A 1043 18.37 -56.43 54.28
C THR A 1043 18.84 -55.24 55.13
N MET A 1044 18.22 -54.08 54.92
CA MET A 1044 17.46 -53.33 55.95
C MET A 1044 16.52 -52.28 55.33
N GLU A 1045 15.57 -51.85 56.14
CA GLU A 1045 14.42 -50.94 55.96
C GLU A 1045 14.74 -49.49 55.50
N GLY A 1046 13.71 -48.65 55.28
CA GLY A 1046 13.90 -47.19 55.46
C GLY A 1046 13.10 -46.18 54.63
N HIS A 1047 11.76 -46.20 54.69
CA HIS A 1047 10.83 -45.04 54.49
C HIS A 1047 11.06 -43.97 53.39
N ILE A 1048 10.11 -43.99 52.43
CA ILE A 1048 9.44 -42.84 51.74
C ILE A 1048 10.34 -41.91 50.90
#